data_AF-X5P327-F1
#
_entry.id   AF-X5P327-F1
#
_cell.length_a   1.000
_cell.length_b   1.000
_cell.length_c   1.000
_cell.angle_alpha   90.00
_cell.angle_beta   90.00
_cell.angle_gamma   90.00
#
_symmetry.space_group_name_H-M   'P 1'
#
loop_
_entity.id
_entity.type
_entity.pdbx_description
1 polymer ?
#
loop_
_entity_poly.entity_id
_entity_poly.type
_entity_poly.pdbx_seq_one_letter_code
_entity_poly.pdbx_strand_id
1 'polypeptide(L)'
;MSDVAYFGIRHHGPGSADSLVQALRDLQPVAVLIEGPSDASALLPLLARPQMQPPVALLCYPEDDPAATSFWPFAEFSPEYQAAVWAVANKAALRFIDLPSSARFAAPATDDPDKTADADKPEPKDETGEDGEPASHRDPIGTLAAAAGYEDGESWWADIIEQNPQPGPIFAAITDAMTTLRDGEGAIAPFEAKREAHMRLEIAAARKEFAGPIAVVCGAWHVPALQAAHTQKNDQALIKGIARRKSIMTWAPWTGPRLALGYGYGAGVVAPGWCKHLWRTRGRRDAATLWLATIAAVLRAKGHLVSTASLIEAERLARTLAAIRERPKPGFEELRDAAIAALFNGEAVLWALVEAELLLGADVGEIPPDTPLAPLIEDLQRNQKAARLKPEALERELSVDLRSESGLFRSTLLHRLNVLGVQWGRLADAGRSRGTFREKWTLAWEPEYAVRLVENLIYGPTIEKAANGRLIQMLGAAASLDTLAALVQSAITADLSEAASAGLVALEARAAHSSECLEMLASVPPLADIIRYGEARKTETNRLSGLLDRLIVEGAIALPYAVRDLDEQAATTLVGAVRKADTAIRLVEPGEGVLDAWRNGLTGVLEGPGSTALLAGCAAHLLYEAGQLSAEDAAGLLG
;
A
#
# COMPACT_ATOMS: atom_id res chain seq x y z
N MET A 1 3.44 18.42 45.15
CA MET A 1 4.08 17.88 43.94
C MET A 1 2.98 17.24 43.12
N SER A 2 2.94 17.45 41.81
CA SER A 2 1.96 16.86 40.91
C SER A 2 2.03 15.33 40.99
N ASP A 3 0.89 14.70 41.26
CA ASP A 3 0.76 13.24 41.33
C ASP A 3 0.70 12.69 39.90
N VAL A 4 1.50 11.67 39.61
CA VAL A 4 1.63 11.11 38.25
C VAL A 4 1.03 9.71 38.26
N ALA A 5 -0.06 9.55 37.51
CA ALA A 5 -0.67 8.24 37.26
C ALA A 5 -0.15 7.67 35.95
N TYR A 6 0.22 6.39 35.96
CA TYR A 6 0.69 5.67 34.78
C TYR A 6 -0.36 4.66 34.34
N PHE A 7 -0.67 4.68 33.05
CA PHE A 7 -1.64 3.82 32.41
C PHE A 7 -0.93 3.03 31.31
N GLY A 8 -0.49 1.82 31.67
CA GLY A 8 0.09 0.87 30.73
C GLY A 8 -0.99 0.28 29.84
N ILE A 9 -0.86 0.49 28.53
CA ILE A 9 -1.86 0.09 27.53
C ILE A 9 -1.28 -0.85 26.48
N ARG A 10 -2.19 -1.45 25.71
CA ARG A 10 -1.93 -1.96 24.36
C ARG A 10 -2.52 -0.95 23.36
N HIS A 11 -1.75 -0.56 22.34
CA HIS A 11 -2.05 0.53 21.40
C HIS A 11 -3.41 0.43 20.68
N HIS A 12 -4.00 -0.76 20.63
CA HIS A 12 -5.23 -1.05 19.89
C HIS A 12 -6.15 -2.03 20.62
N GLY A 13 -6.40 -1.78 21.91
CA GLY A 13 -7.28 -2.60 22.76
C GLY A 13 -8.61 -1.91 23.13
N PRO A 14 -9.78 -2.45 22.73
CA PRO A 14 -11.08 -1.83 23.06
C PRO A 14 -11.40 -1.80 24.56
N GLY A 15 -11.04 -2.82 25.32
CA GLY A 15 -11.22 -2.86 26.78
C GLY A 15 -10.17 -2.03 27.51
N SER A 16 -8.93 -2.01 27.01
CA SER A 16 -7.89 -1.08 27.46
C SER A 16 -8.33 0.38 27.28
N ALA A 17 -8.94 0.71 26.14
CA ALA A 17 -9.42 2.05 25.84
C ALA A 17 -10.59 2.44 26.74
N ASP A 18 -11.55 1.54 26.99
CA ASP A 18 -12.69 1.81 27.88
C ASP A 18 -12.24 2.02 29.34
N SER A 19 -11.32 1.16 29.81
CA SER A 19 -10.71 1.27 31.14
C SER A 19 -9.94 2.58 31.31
N LEU A 20 -9.18 2.99 30.28
CA LEU A 20 -8.45 4.25 30.30
C LEU A 20 -9.39 5.45 30.34
N VAL A 21 -10.44 5.46 29.52
CA VAL A 21 -11.43 6.55 29.54
C VAL A 21 -12.07 6.69 30.91
N GLN A 22 -12.39 5.57 31.58
CA GLN A 22 -12.90 5.60 32.94
C GLN A 22 -11.86 6.14 33.93
N ALA A 23 -10.62 5.67 33.87
CA ALA A 23 -9.55 6.15 34.74
C ALA A 23 -9.26 7.65 34.57
N LEU A 24 -9.32 8.18 33.34
CA LEU A 24 -9.18 9.62 33.07
C LEU A 24 -10.35 10.42 33.66
N ARG A 25 -11.59 9.89 33.58
CA ARG A 25 -12.76 10.52 34.22
C ARG A 25 -12.61 10.60 35.74
N ASP A 26 -12.05 9.57 36.36
CA ASP A 26 -11.89 9.52 37.81
C ASP A 26 -10.70 10.38 38.29
N LEU A 27 -9.59 10.36 37.55
CA LEU A 27 -8.37 11.12 37.88
C LEU A 27 -8.51 12.63 37.62
N GLN A 28 -9.28 13.03 36.59
CA GLN A 28 -9.39 14.42 36.12
C GLN A 28 -8.01 15.11 35.95
N PRO A 29 -7.10 14.54 35.14
CA PRO A 29 -5.75 15.09 35.01
C PRO A 29 -5.74 16.46 34.34
N VAL A 30 -4.82 17.32 34.80
CA VAL A 30 -4.55 18.63 34.17
C VAL A 30 -3.68 18.51 32.92
N ALA A 31 -2.96 17.39 32.78
CA ALA A 31 -2.15 17.06 31.62
C ALA A 31 -2.22 15.56 31.30
N VAL A 32 -2.34 15.24 30.01
CA VAL A 32 -2.32 13.89 29.45
C VAL A 32 -1.11 13.78 28.54
N LEU A 33 -0.20 12.90 28.91
CA LEU A 33 1.06 12.61 28.22
C LEU A 33 0.92 11.27 27.53
N ILE A 34 1.07 11.24 26.21
CA ILE A 34 0.86 10.05 25.38
C ILE A 34 2.19 9.61 24.79
N GLU A 35 2.48 8.31 24.77
CA GLU A 35 3.60 7.77 24.01
C GLU A 35 3.44 8.05 22.51
N GLY A 36 4.49 8.57 21.90
CA GLY A 36 4.53 8.98 20.50
C GLY A 36 5.53 10.11 20.29
N PRO A 37 5.75 10.51 19.03
CA PRO A 37 6.85 11.41 18.71
C PRO A 37 6.60 12.83 19.24
N SER A 38 7.45 13.28 20.18
CA SER A 38 7.28 14.54 20.90
C SER A 38 7.19 15.78 19.99
N ASP A 39 7.88 15.77 18.85
CA ASP A 39 7.85 16.82 17.83
C ASP A 39 6.52 16.91 17.05
N ALA A 40 5.66 15.89 17.14
CA ALA A 40 4.32 15.88 16.55
C ALA A 40 3.20 16.34 17.52
N SER A 41 3.53 16.75 18.76
CA SER A 41 2.54 17.10 19.79
C SER A 41 1.51 18.14 19.34
N ALA A 42 1.90 19.09 18.47
CA ALA A 42 1.00 20.13 17.96
C ALA A 42 -0.15 19.58 17.08
N LEU A 43 0.00 18.36 16.54
CA LEU A 43 -0.99 17.71 15.68
C LEU A 43 -2.04 16.90 16.46
N LEU A 44 -1.76 16.55 17.72
CA LEU A 44 -2.65 15.75 18.58
C LEU A 44 -4.09 16.31 18.68
N PRO A 45 -4.31 17.63 18.84
CA PRO A 45 -5.67 18.16 18.94
C PRO A 45 -6.56 17.90 17.71
N LEU A 46 -5.96 17.64 16.54
CA LEU A 46 -6.71 17.31 15.33
C LEU A 46 -7.42 15.95 15.44
N LEU A 47 -6.91 15.02 16.26
CA LEU A 47 -7.54 13.70 16.48
C LEU A 47 -8.96 13.82 17.06
N ALA A 48 -9.21 14.88 17.83
CA ALA A 48 -10.50 15.13 18.48
C ALA A 48 -11.52 15.87 17.59
N ARG A 49 -11.16 16.19 16.33
CA ARG A 49 -12.06 16.88 15.40
C ARG A 49 -13.17 15.92 14.94
N PRO A 50 -14.44 16.34 14.85
CA PRO A 50 -15.53 15.46 14.42
C PRO A 50 -15.35 14.84 13.02
N GLN A 51 -14.62 15.52 12.14
CA GLN A 51 -14.30 15.03 10.79
C GLN A 51 -13.16 14.00 10.78
N MET A 52 -12.43 13.85 11.89
CA MET A 52 -11.43 12.80 12.06
C MET A 52 -12.14 11.48 12.37
N GLN A 53 -12.16 10.57 11.40
CA GLN A 53 -12.79 9.25 11.52
C GLN A 53 -11.69 8.17 11.36
N PRO A 54 -11.20 7.58 12.45
CA PRO A 54 -10.23 6.48 12.38
C PRO A 54 -10.75 5.28 11.57
N PRO A 55 -9.87 4.50 10.92
CA PRO A 55 -8.43 4.43 11.19
C PRO A 55 -7.62 5.51 10.47
N VAL A 56 -6.76 6.21 11.21
CA VAL A 56 -5.86 7.27 10.69
C VAL A 56 -4.47 7.05 11.22
N ALA A 57 -3.44 7.51 10.53
CA ALA A 57 -2.06 7.41 10.99
C ALA A 57 -1.37 8.76 11.02
N LEU A 58 -0.55 9.00 12.04
CA LEU A 58 0.42 10.07 12.01
C LEU A 58 1.53 9.64 11.05
N LEU A 59 1.73 10.42 10.00
CA LEU A 59 2.76 10.24 8.99
C LEU A 59 3.91 11.19 9.31
N CYS A 60 5.11 10.66 9.55
CA CYS A 60 6.33 11.46 9.72
C CYS A 60 7.39 11.00 8.70
N TYR A 61 8.04 11.95 8.04
CA TYR A 61 9.13 11.65 7.10
C TYR A 61 10.14 12.81 7.04
N PRO A 62 11.42 12.55 6.76
CA PRO A 62 12.40 13.61 6.58
C PRO A 62 12.20 14.34 5.25
N GLU A 63 12.37 15.65 5.26
CA GLU A 63 12.07 16.52 4.10
C GLU A 63 12.92 16.16 2.86
N ASP A 64 14.14 15.68 3.06
CA ASP A 64 15.12 15.34 2.04
C ASP A 64 15.16 13.85 1.67
N ASP A 65 14.37 13.00 2.34
CA ASP A 65 14.21 11.57 1.98
C ASP A 65 12.82 11.04 2.38
N PRO A 66 11.76 11.41 1.64
CA PRO A 66 10.40 10.99 1.99
C PRO A 66 10.17 9.47 2.04
N ALA A 67 11.04 8.67 1.43
CA ALA A 67 10.95 7.21 1.47
C ALA A 67 11.17 6.66 2.90
N ALA A 68 12.04 7.31 3.69
CA ALA A 68 12.30 6.99 5.09
C ALA A 68 11.16 7.45 6.01
N THR A 69 9.96 6.94 5.78
CA THR A 69 8.72 7.30 6.48
C THR A 69 8.48 6.42 7.71
N SER A 70 7.84 6.97 8.75
CA SER A 70 7.24 6.20 9.85
C SER A 70 5.77 6.56 10.04
N PHE A 71 4.97 5.56 10.45
CA PHE A 71 3.55 5.73 10.75
C PHE A 71 3.22 5.40 12.21
N TRP A 72 2.30 6.15 12.82
CA TRP A 72 1.67 5.78 14.09
C TRP A 72 0.17 5.66 13.85
N PRO A 73 -0.34 4.45 13.60
CA PRO A 73 -1.76 4.24 13.33
C PRO A 73 -2.59 4.39 14.60
N PHE A 74 -3.81 4.87 14.44
CA PHE A 74 -4.81 5.03 15.49
C PHE A 74 -6.14 4.49 14.98
N ALA A 75 -6.84 3.76 15.85
CA ALA A 75 -8.21 3.31 15.64
C ALA A 75 -9.15 3.99 16.66
N GLU A 76 -10.47 3.90 16.43
CA GLU A 76 -11.45 4.40 17.41
C GLU A 76 -11.35 3.66 18.76
N PHE A 77 -10.75 2.47 18.77
CA PHE A 77 -10.51 1.65 19.96
C PHE A 77 -9.06 1.71 20.44
N SER A 78 -8.25 2.66 19.95
CA SER A 78 -6.92 2.93 20.50
C SER A 78 -7.04 3.74 21.79
N PRO A 79 -6.45 3.28 22.91
CA PRO A 79 -6.46 4.03 24.17
C PRO A 79 -5.91 5.46 24.03
N GLU A 80 -4.88 5.65 23.23
CA GLU A 80 -4.21 6.93 22.95
C GLU A 80 -5.11 7.88 22.16
N TYR A 81 -5.84 7.36 21.18
CA TYR A 81 -6.86 8.13 20.46
C TYR A 81 -7.94 8.61 21.44
N GLN A 82 -8.41 7.71 22.31
CA GLN A 82 -9.40 8.05 23.33
C GLN A 82 -8.87 9.04 24.36
N ALA A 83 -7.60 8.93 24.76
CA ALA A 83 -6.94 9.86 25.66
C ALA A 83 -6.81 11.25 25.04
N ALA A 84 -6.46 11.35 23.76
CA ALA A 84 -6.41 12.61 23.03
C ALA A 84 -7.79 13.26 22.92
N VAL A 85 -8.83 12.49 22.56
CA VAL A 85 -10.23 12.95 22.51
C VAL A 85 -10.68 13.46 23.87
N TRP A 86 -10.40 12.70 24.95
CA TRP A 86 -10.74 13.08 26.31
C TRP A 86 -10.03 14.37 26.73
N ALA A 87 -8.72 14.47 26.47
CA ALA A 87 -7.92 15.63 26.88
C ALA A 87 -8.41 16.92 26.22
N VAL A 88 -8.70 16.88 24.92
CA VAL A 88 -9.26 18.03 24.19
C VAL A 88 -10.64 18.41 24.74
N ALA A 89 -11.53 17.43 24.96
CA ALA A 89 -12.86 17.66 25.49
C ALA A 89 -12.84 18.29 26.89
N ASN A 90 -11.87 17.93 27.72
CA ASN A 90 -11.72 18.41 29.10
C ASN A 90 -10.71 19.56 29.27
N LYS A 91 -10.13 20.06 28.16
CA LYS A 91 -9.13 21.14 28.15
C LYS A 91 -7.87 20.83 28.98
N ALA A 92 -7.52 19.55 29.09
CA ALA A 92 -6.25 19.13 29.67
C ALA A 92 -5.11 19.44 28.68
N ALA A 93 -3.91 19.74 29.20
CA ALA A 93 -2.73 19.82 28.34
C ALA A 93 -2.47 18.46 27.70
N LEU A 94 -2.10 18.44 26.42
CA LEU A 94 -1.96 17.20 25.64
C LEU A 94 -0.64 17.23 24.87
N ARG A 95 0.23 16.23 25.09
CA ARG A 95 1.54 16.13 24.43
C ARG A 95 1.97 14.69 24.22
N PHE A 96 2.76 14.49 23.17
CA PHE A 96 3.55 13.29 22.99
C PHE A 96 4.84 13.37 23.82
N ILE A 97 5.32 12.25 24.36
CA ILE A 97 6.48 12.22 25.27
C ILE A 97 7.65 11.32 24.83
N ASP A 98 7.51 10.55 23.77
CA ASP A 98 8.58 9.70 23.27
C ASP A 98 9.58 10.49 22.41
N LEU A 99 10.65 9.83 21.97
CA LEU A 99 11.67 10.39 21.08
C LEU A 99 11.03 11.10 19.89
N PRO A 100 11.63 12.21 19.43
CA PRO A 100 11.16 12.89 18.22
C PRO A 100 11.23 11.95 17.02
N SER A 101 10.34 12.13 16.05
CA SER A 101 10.22 11.29 14.86
C SER A 101 11.56 11.08 14.14
N SER A 102 12.40 12.11 14.11
CA SER A 102 13.72 12.05 13.47
C SER A 102 14.69 11.02 14.06
N ALA A 103 14.46 10.59 15.31
CA ALA A 103 15.28 9.57 15.96
C ALA A 103 15.10 8.19 15.30
N ARG A 104 13.97 7.94 14.61
CA ARG A 104 13.71 6.71 13.85
C ARG A 104 14.35 6.73 12.45
N PHE A 105 14.69 7.90 11.91
CA PHE A 105 15.29 8.05 10.58
C PHE A 105 16.83 8.04 10.58
N ALA A 106 17.44 7.89 11.75
CA ALA A 106 18.88 7.89 11.87
C ALA A 106 19.44 6.56 11.33
N ALA A 107 20.29 6.63 10.30
CA ALA A 107 21.10 5.49 9.90
C ALA A 107 21.90 4.98 11.12
N PRO A 108 22.14 3.66 11.26
CA PRO A 108 23.00 3.16 12.31
C PRO A 108 24.33 3.90 12.23
N ALA A 109 24.74 4.54 13.33
CA ALA A 109 26.02 5.21 13.40
C ALA A 109 27.10 4.16 13.13
N THR A 110 27.77 4.27 11.98
CA THR A 110 29.01 3.54 11.70
C THR A 110 30.11 4.14 12.55
N ASP A 111 30.13 3.82 13.83
CA ASP A 111 31.26 4.08 14.72
C ASP A 111 32.34 3.02 14.45
N ASP A 112 33.06 3.12 13.32
CA ASP A 112 34.50 2.82 13.18
C ASP A 112 34.97 3.01 11.71
N PRO A 113 35.88 3.95 11.38
CA PRO A 113 36.43 4.10 10.02
C PRO A 113 37.42 2.99 9.60
N ASP A 114 37.83 2.07 10.48
CA ASP A 114 39.00 1.20 10.25
C ASP A 114 38.68 -0.27 9.91
N LYS A 115 37.48 -0.56 9.39
CA LYS A 115 37.16 -1.88 8.80
C LYS A 115 36.43 -1.76 7.47
N THR A 116 37.13 -1.25 6.47
CA THR A 116 36.72 -1.36 5.06
C THR A 116 37.63 -2.35 4.33
N ALA A 117 37.23 -3.61 4.29
CA ALA A 117 37.61 -4.54 3.24
C ALA A 117 36.63 -5.72 3.21
N ASP A 118 36.03 -5.93 2.04
CA ASP A 118 35.17 -7.05 1.62
C ASP A 118 33.75 -7.16 2.21
N ALA A 119 32.79 -6.56 1.50
CA ALA A 119 31.51 -7.19 1.18
C ALA A 119 30.82 -6.41 0.04
N ASP A 120 31.17 -6.75 -1.20
CA ASP A 120 30.46 -6.32 -2.39
C ASP A 120 29.31 -7.32 -2.64
N LYS A 121 28.07 -6.94 -2.27
CA LYS A 121 26.78 -7.48 -2.74
C LYS A 121 25.64 -6.61 -2.21
N PRO A 122 24.73 -6.09 -3.07
CA PRO A 122 23.57 -5.36 -2.62
C PRO A 122 22.47 -6.34 -2.17
N GLU A 123 22.22 -6.42 -0.86
CA GLU A 123 21.02 -7.04 -0.31
C GLU A 123 19.87 -6.01 -0.22
N PRO A 124 18.61 -6.44 -0.38
CA PRO A 124 17.46 -5.54 -0.40
C PRO A 124 17.24 -4.90 0.97
N LYS A 125 16.96 -3.60 0.96
CA LYS A 125 16.64 -2.80 2.14
C LYS A 125 15.27 -3.19 2.70
N ASP A 126 15.25 -3.95 3.80
CA ASP A 126 14.09 -4.02 4.69
C ASP A 126 14.06 -2.76 5.56
N GLU A 127 13.28 -1.77 5.09
CA GLU A 127 12.87 -0.62 5.87
C GLU A 127 11.60 -0.99 6.65
N THR A 128 11.78 -1.63 7.81
CA THR A 128 10.69 -1.99 8.72
C THR A 128 10.78 -1.18 10.01
N GLY A 129 9.75 -0.38 10.28
CA GLY A 129 9.44 0.03 11.64
C GLY A 129 9.18 -1.21 12.50
N GLU A 130 9.70 -1.18 13.73
CA GLU A 130 9.46 -2.09 14.87
C GLU A 130 8.41 -3.18 14.63
N ASP A 131 8.82 -4.29 14.00
CA ASP A 131 9.16 -5.55 14.66
C ASP A 131 10.04 -6.33 13.68
N GLY A 132 11.36 -6.33 13.94
CA GLY A 132 12.31 -7.12 13.15
C GLY A 132 11.96 -8.61 13.23
N GLU A 133 12.32 -9.35 12.19
CA GLU A 133 12.23 -10.82 12.15
C GLU A 133 12.64 -11.46 13.50
N PRO A 134 11.98 -12.56 13.91
CA PRO A 134 12.09 -13.10 15.25
C PRO A 134 13.46 -13.74 15.47
N ALA A 135 14.44 -12.94 15.89
CA ALA A 135 15.41 -13.42 16.86
C ALA A 135 14.59 -13.94 18.04
N SER A 136 14.72 -15.23 18.38
CA SER A 136 14.07 -16.03 19.43
C SER A 136 13.94 -15.34 20.82
N HIS A 137 13.26 -14.21 20.89
CA HIS A 137 12.75 -13.59 22.09
C HIS A 137 11.43 -14.27 22.38
N ARG A 138 11.39 -15.02 23.49
CA ARG A 138 10.14 -15.55 24.04
C ARG A 138 9.15 -14.39 24.16
N ASP A 139 7.96 -14.53 23.60
CA ASP A 139 6.83 -13.64 23.92
C ASP A 139 6.65 -13.59 25.45
N PRO A 140 6.97 -12.45 26.10
CA PRO A 140 6.91 -12.36 27.55
C PRO A 140 5.48 -12.56 28.05
N ILE A 141 4.48 -12.04 27.32
CA ILE A 141 3.06 -12.22 27.66
C ILE A 141 2.64 -13.67 27.45
N GLY A 142 3.15 -14.33 26.40
CA GLY A 142 2.98 -15.76 26.16
C GLY A 142 3.41 -16.64 27.34
N THR A 143 4.42 -16.20 28.12
CA THR A 143 4.83 -16.92 29.34
C THR A 143 3.78 -16.84 30.45
N LEU A 144 3.14 -15.67 30.64
CA LEU A 144 2.01 -15.51 31.57
C LEU A 144 0.80 -16.31 31.10
N ALA A 145 0.51 -16.28 29.80
CA ALA A 145 -0.59 -17.00 29.18
C ALA A 145 -0.46 -18.51 29.39
N ALA A 146 0.71 -19.08 29.11
CA ALA A 146 0.99 -20.49 29.35
C ALA A 146 0.83 -20.87 30.84
N ALA A 147 1.31 -20.02 31.75
CA ALA A 147 1.13 -20.23 33.20
C ALA A 147 -0.35 -20.18 33.63
N ALA A 148 -1.17 -19.39 32.92
CA ALA A 148 -2.61 -19.30 33.12
C ALA A 148 -3.42 -20.36 32.35
N GLY A 149 -2.77 -21.28 31.63
CA GLY A 149 -3.42 -22.35 30.87
C GLY A 149 -3.96 -21.94 29.49
N TYR A 150 -3.48 -20.84 28.92
CA TYR A 150 -3.80 -20.40 27.57
C TYR A 150 -2.76 -20.90 26.58
N GLU A 151 -3.18 -21.13 25.33
CA GLU A 151 -2.30 -21.56 24.25
C GLU A 151 -1.37 -20.43 23.79
N ASP A 152 -1.82 -19.18 23.88
CA ASP A 152 -1.12 -18.01 23.38
C ASP A 152 -1.41 -16.72 24.19
N GLY A 153 -0.49 -15.76 24.09
CA GLY A 153 -0.56 -14.46 24.76
C GLY A 153 -1.76 -13.59 24.33
N GLU A 154 -2.17 -13.70 23.07
CA GLU A 154 -3.27 -12.90 22.52
C GLU A 154 -4.60 -13.30 23.13
N SER A 155 -4.89 -14.60 23.18
CA SER A 155 -6.09 -15.17 23.79
C SER A 155 -6.20 -14.81 25.27
N TRP A 156 -5.06 -14.86 25.99
CA TRP A 156 -5.01 -14.45 27.40
C TRP A 156 -5.30 -12.96 27.57
N TRP A 157 -4.64 -12.09 26.79
CA TRP A 157 -4.85 -10.64 26.84
C TRP A 157 -6.29 -10.27 26.48
N ALA A 158 -6.84 -10.89 25.43
CA ALA A 158 -8.18 -10.63 24.94
C ALA A 158 -9.25 -10.97 25.99
N ASP A 159 -9.09 -12.06 26.74
CA ASP A 159 -10.06 -12.45 27.78
C ASP A 159 -9.89 -11.62 29.06
N ILE A 160 -8.66 -11.54 29.58
CA ILE A 160 -8.38 -10.97 30.90
C ILE A 160 -8.43 -9.44 30.91
N ILE A 161 -7.94 -8.80 29.84
CA ILE A 161 -7.85 -7.33 29.73
C ILE A 161 -8.99 -6.78 28.86
N GLU A 162 -9.12 -7.26 27.63
CA GLU A 162 -9.96 -6.57 26.63
C GLU A 162 -11.46 -6.86 26.77
N GLN A 163 -11.84 -8.03 27.27
CA GLN A 163 -13.23 -8.47 27.34
C GLN A 163 -13.76 -8.65 28.77
N ASN A 164 -12.90 -8.52 29.78
CA ASN A 164 -13.28 -8.69 31.17
C ASN A 164 -14.29 -7.62 31.62
N PRO A 165 -15.53 -7.99 32.01
CA PRO A 165 -16.56 -7.04 32.43
C PRO A 165 -16.30 -6.40 33.80
N GLN A 166 -15.37 -6.95 34.58
CA GLN A 166 -14.99 -6.45 35.91
C GLN A 166 -13.46 -6.48 36.05
N PRO A 167 -12.75 -5.59 35.34
CA PRO A 167 -11.30 -5.67 35.23
C PRO A 167 -10.55 -5.30 36.53
N GLY A 168 -11.26 -4.83 37.58
CA GLY A 168 -10.64 -4.43 38.85
C GLY A 168 -9.62 -3.30 38.66
N PRO A 169 -8.54 -3.25 39.48
CA PRO A 169 -7.46 -2.27 39.31
C PRO A 169 -6.50 -2.68 38.17
N ILE A 170 -7.02 -2.74 36.94
CA ILE A 170 -6.35 -3.36 35.78
C ILE A 170 -4.96 -2.82 35.50
N PHE A 171 -4.75 -1.50 35.60
CA PHE A 171 -3.45 -0.89 35.33
C PHE A 171 -2.38 -1.26 36.38
N ALA A 172 -2.77 -1.43 37.64
CA ALA A 172 -1.86 -1.92 38.67
C ALA A 172 -1.47 -3.38 38.40
N ALA A 173 -2.45 -4.23 38.07
CA ALA A 173 -2.20 -5.62 37.71
C ALA A 173 -1.30 -5.76 36.47
N ILE A 174 -1.52 -4.95 35.44
CA ILE A 174 -0.65 -4.88 34.25
C ILE A 174 0.76 -4.44 34.65
N THR A 175 0.90 -3.43 35.50
CA THR A 175 2.21 -2.94 35.96
C THR A 175 2.98 -4.02 36.71
N ASP A 176 2.33 -4.75 37.60
CA ASP A 176 2.94 -5.86 38.35
C ASP A 176 3.38 -6.99 37.41
N ALA A 177 2.54 -7.33 36.42
CA ALA A 177 2.83 -8.33 35.41
C ALA A 177 4.06 -7.93 34.56
N MET A 178 4.08 -6.70 34.03
CA MET A 178 5.19 -6.20 33.22
C MET A 178 6.48 -6.05 34.03
N THR A 179 6.40 -5.65 35.29
CA THR A 179 7.57 -5.61 36.21
C THR A 179 8.17 -7.01 36.35
N THR A 180 7.33 -8.02 36.61
CA THR A 180 7.77 -9.42 36.73
C THR A 180 8.40 -9.95 35.45
N LEU A 181 7.82 -9.62 34.30
CA LEU A 181 8.35 -10.03 33.00
C LEU A 181 9.71 -9.37 32.70
N ARG A 182 9.85 -8.08 33.00
CA ARG A 182 11.11 -7.35 32.81
C ARG A 182 12.23 -7.84 33.70
N ASP A 183 11.93 -8.20 34.95
CA ASP A 183 12.93 -8.78 35.87
C ASP A 183 13.48 -10.12 35.36
N GLY A 184 12.68 -10.86 34.58
CA GLY A 184 13.08 -12.11 33.93
C GLY A 184 13.80 -11.94 32.59
N GLU A 185 13.82 -10.73 32.02
CA GLU A 185 14.42 -10.46 30.72
C GLU A 185 15.86 -9.91 30.85
N GLY A 186 16.65 -10.09 29.79
CA GLY A 186 18.05 -9.65 29.73
C GLY A 186 18.22 -8.13 29.56
N ALA A 187 19.37 -7.73 29.02
CA ALA A 187 19.66 -6.32 28.76
C ALA A 187 18.66 -5.70 27.77
N ILE A 188 18.08 -4.56 28.14
CA ILE A 188 17.16 -3.79 27.30
C ILE A 188 17.90 -3.25 26.06
N ALA A 189 17.24 -3.25 24.91
CA ALA A 189 17.81 -2.72 23.67
C ALA A 189 18.25 -1.25 23.83
N PRO A 190 19.39 -0.83 23.26
CA PRO A 190 19.87 0.55 23.40
C PRO A 190 18.90 1.63 22.92
N PHE A 191 18.09 1.33 21.90
CA PHE A 191 17.08 2.27 21.40
C PHE A 191 15.93 2.44 22.39
N GLU A 192 15.41 1.35 22.95
CA GLU A 192 14.40 1.33 24.01
C GLU A 192 14.85 2.13 25.24
N ALA A 193 16.11 1.97 25.67
CA ALA A 193 16.66 2.75 26.77
C ALA A 193 16.66 4.28 26.50
N LYS A 194 16.85 4.70 25.24
CA LYS A 194 16.77 6.11 24.83
C LYS A 194 15.33 6.63 24.84
N ARG A 195 14.37 5.82 24.39
CA ARG A 195 12.93 6.12 24.45
C ARG A 195 12.48 6.37 25.88
N GLU A 196 12.76 5.42 26.78
CA GLU A 196 12.41 5.53 28.19
C GLU A 196 13.09 6.74 28.87
N ALA A 197 14.35 7.03 28.54
CA ALA A 197 15.06 8.21 29.04
C ALA A 197 14.40 9.52 28.59
N HIS A 198 14.00 9.61 27.32
CA HIS A 198 13.30 10.78 26.80
C HIS A 198 11.93 10.96 27.47
N MET A 199 11.13 9.90 27.57
CA MET A 199 9.83 9.91 28.25
C MET A 199 9.95 10.38 29.70
N ARG A 200 10.93 9.89 30.47
CA ARG A 200 11.18 10.33 31.85
C ARG A 200 11.51 11.83 31.94
N LEU A 201 12.28 12.37 30.99
CA LEU A 201 12.61 13.79 30.94
C LEU A 201 11.37 14.66 30.65
N GLU A 202 10.54 14.25 29.70
CA GLU A 202 9.28 14.94 29.36
C GLU A 202 8.28 14.89 30.53
N ILE A 203 8.13 13.74 31.20
CA ILE A 203 7.32 13.61 32.42
C ILE A 203 7.84 14.53 33.52
N ALA A 204 9.17 14.58 33.73
CA ALA A 204 9.77 15.46 34.72
C ALA A 204 9.58 16.96 34.39
N ALA A 205 9.56 17.33 33.10
CA ALA A 205 9.24 18.68 32.65
C ALA A 205 7.77 19.01 32.92
N ALA A 206 6.85 18.12 32.55
CA ALA A 206 5.42 18.29 32.80
C ALA A 206 5.08 18.45 34.30
N ARG A 207 5.76 17.70 35.18
CA ARG A 207 5.60 17.85 36.65
C ARG A 207 6.00 19.22 37.18
N LYS A 208 6.92 19.92 36.50
CA LYS A 208 7.33 21.29 36.85
C LYS A 208 6.37 22.33 36.26
N GLU A 209 5.83 22.05 35.08
CA GLU A 209 4.97 22.97 34.35
C GLU A 209 3.54 22.99 34.88
N PHE A 210 2.97 21.84 35.22
CA PHE A 210 1.56 21.71 35.58
C PHE A 210 1.38 21.42 37.08
N ALA A 211 0.48 22.17 37.72
CA ALA A 211 0.05 21.92 39.09
C ALA A 211 -1.26 21.12 39.10
N GLY A 212 -1.19 19.81 39.42
CA GLY A 212 -2.35 18.92 39.46
C GLY A 212 -2.00 17.48 39.06
N PRO A 213 -2.98 16.57 38.98
CA PRO A 213 -2.73 15.20 38.53
C PRO A 213 -2.31 15.14 37.05
N ILE A 214 -1.33 14.30 36.73
CA ILE A 214 -0.85 14.07 35.35
C ILE A 214 -1.10 12.62 35.00
N ALA A 215 -1.65 12.36 33.82
CA ALA A 215 -1.83 11.02 33.26
C ALA A 215 -0.74 10.72 32.24
N VAL A 216 -0.04 9.60 32.40
CA VAL A 216 0.91 9.06 31.41
C VAL A 216 0.28 7.83 30.76
N VAL A 217 0.11 7.86 29.45
CA VAL A 217 -0.46 6.78 28.65
C VAL A 217 0.64 6.25 27.73
N CYS A 218 1.11 5.03 27.98
CA CYS A 218 2.19 4.41 27.23
C CYS A 218 2.01 2.89 27.17
N GLY A 219 2.69 2.25 26.22
CA GLY A 219 2.82 0.80 26.14
C GLY A 219 3.17 0.21 27.50
N ALA A 220 2.42 -0.82 27.89
CA ALA A 220 2.52 -1.42 29.23
C ALA A 220 3.96 -1.80 29.62
N TRP A 221 4.77 -2.18 28.63
CA TRP A 221 6.18 -2.51 28.78
C TRP A 221 7.02 -1.39 29.41
N HIS A 222 6.73 -0.13 29.09
CA HIS A 222 7.54 1.01 29.54
C HIS A 222 7.26 1.40 31.00
N VAL A 223 6.07 1.11 31.54
CA VAL A 223 5.61 1.61 32.85
C VAL A 223 6.62 1.33 33.98
N PRO A 224 7.16 0.10 34.15
CA PRO A 224 8.12 -0.17 35.22
C PRO A 224 9.37 0.73 35.15
N ALA A 225 9.93 0.96 33.96
CA ALA A 225 11.11 1.84 33.81
C ALA A 225 10.80 3.33 33.96
N LEU A 226 9.56 3.76 33.70
CA LEU A 226 9.16 5.14 33.95
C LEU A 226 8.94 5.40 35.45
N GLN A 227 8.56 4.38 36.22
CA GLN A 227 8.41 4.45 37.68
C GLN A 227 9.73 4.23 38.44
N ALA A 228 10.71 3.57 37.83
CA ALA A 228 12.01 3.32 38.42
C ALA A 228 12.77 4.61 38.77
N ALA A 229 13.67 4.52 39.76
CA ALA A 229 14.47 5.66 40.18
C ALA A 229 15.63 5.92 39.19
N HIS A 230 15.54 7.01 38.43
CA HIS A 230 16.59 7.48 37.53
C HIS A 230 17.02 8.91 37.85
N THR A 231 18.27 9.25 37.53
CA THR A 231 18.75 10.63 37.61
C THR A 231 18.61 11.31 36.25
N GLN A 232 18.18 12.57 36.23
CA GLN A 232 18.08 13.34 34.98
C GLN A 232 19.40 13.41 34.21
N LYS A 233 20.54 13.38 34.92
CA LYS A 233 21.88 13.35 34.31
C LYS A 233 22.11 12.08 33.49
N ASN A 234 21.67 10.92 34.00
CA ASN A 234 21.82 9.65 33.28
C ASN A 234 20.91 9.61 32.05
N ASP A 235 19.66 10.07 32.18
CA ASP A 235 18.73 10.12 31.06
C ASP A 235 19.24 11.07 29.95
N GLN A 236 19.75 12.25 30.33
CA GLN A 236 20.38 13.20 29.39
C GLN A 236 21.61 12.61 28.68
N ALA A 237 22.38 11.74 29.35
CA ALA A 237 23.53 11.08 28.74
C ALA A 237 23.10 10.06 27.66
N LEU A 238 21.99 9.35 27.88
CA LEU A 238 21.47 8.36 26.93
C LEU A 238 20.95 9.00 25.64
N ILE A 239 20.28 10.15 25.75
CA ILE A 239 19.73 10.85 24.58
C ILE A 239 20.74 11.74 23.85
N LYS A 240 21.96 11.85 24.35
CA LYS A 240 23.01 12.65 23.73
C LYS A 240 23.42 12.00 22.40
N GLY A 241 23.47 12.81 21.33
CA GLY A 241 23.90 12.34 20.01
C GLY A 241 22.78 11.76 19.15
N ILE A 242 21.52 11.83 19.58
CA ILE A 242 20.39 11.49 18.70
C ILE A 242 20.35 12.50 17.55
N ALA A 243 20.51 11.99 16.32
CA ALA A 243 20.46 12.81 15.11
C ALA A 243 19.09 13.48 14.99
N ARG A 244 19.11 14.79 14.74
CA ARG A 244 17.92 15.57 14.46
C ARG A 244 17.91 15.93 12.99
N ARG A 245 16.89 15.45 12.29
CA ARG A 245 16.63 15.73 10.87
C ARG A 245 15.33 16.49 10.76
N LYS A 246 15.28 17.50 9.89
CA LYS A 246 14.05 18.26 9.67
C LYS A 246 13.02 17.32 9.05
N SER A 247 11.91 17.13 9.77
CA SER A 247 10.87 16.17 9.42
C SER A 247 9.56 16.89 9.18
N ILE A 248 8.79 16.41 8.20
CA ILE A 248 7.43 16.85 7.91
C ILE A 248 6.49 15.83 8.56
N MET A 249 5.42 16.33 9.17
CA MET A 249 4.47 15.52 9.95
C MET A 249 3.04 15.91 9.59
N THR A 250 2.18 14.94 9.33
CA THR A 250 0.76 15.16 9.06
C THR A 250 -0.09 13.93 9.40
N TRP A 251 -1.41 14.05 9.35
CA TRP A 251 -2.34 12.94 9.44
C TRP A 251 -2.67 12.39 8.06
N ALA A 252 -2.66 11.07 7.91
CA ALA A 252 -3.07 10.37 6.70
C ALA A 252 -4.22 9.40 7.00
N PRO A 253 -5.17 9.22 6.07
CA PRO A 253 -6.10 8.09 6.11
C PRO A 253 -5.35 6.76 6.22
N TRP A 254 -5.80 5.89 7.12
CA TRP A 254 -5.30 4.53 7.24
C TRP A 254 -6.40 3.54 6.86
N THR A 255 -6.09 2.25 6.86
CA THR A 255 -7.06 1.20 6.51
C THR A 255 -7.20 0.16 7.62
N GLY A 256 -8.39 -0.46 7.71
CA GLY A 256 -8.63 -1.57 8.63
C GLY A 256 -7.62 -2.72 8.48
N PRO A 257 -7.38 -3.25 7.27
CA PRO A 257 -6.41 -4.31 7.06
C PRO A 257 -4.99 -3.97 7.51
N ARG A 258 -4.54 -2.72 7.34
CA ARG A 258 -3.20 -2.28 7.78
C ARG A 258 -3.09 -2.06 9.29
N LEU A 259 -4.18 -2.20 10.05
CA LEU A 259 -4.09 -2.35 11.50
C LEU A 259 -3.74 -3.80 11.90
N ALA A 260 -3.96 -4.77 11.01
CA ALA A 260 -3.80 -6.17 11.35
C ALA A 260 -2.33 -6.60 11.32
N LEU A 261 -1.89 -7.39 12.30
CA LEU A 261 -0.52 -7.92 12.43
C LEU A 261 -0.10 -8.70 11.17
N GLY A 262 -1.02 -9.42 10.53
CA GLY A 262 -0.76 -10.23 9.34
C GLY A 262 -0.57 -9.46 8.03
N TYR A 263 -0.61 -8.12 8.04
CA TYR A 263 -0.53 -7.28 6.85
C TYR A 263 0.60 -6.25 6.94
N GLY A 264 1.75 -6.57 6.32
CA GLY A 264 2.84 -5.64 5.98
C GLY A 264 3.40 -4.81 7.15
N TYR A 265 2.73 -3.70 7.48
CA TYR A 265 3.11 -2.74 8.52
C TYR A 265 2.71 -3.19 9.94
N GLY A 266 1.69 -4.05 10.07
CA GLY A 266 1.31 -4.72 11.32
C GLY A 266 1.17 -3.83 12.56
N ALA A 267 0.05 -3.12 12.75
CA ALA A 267 -0.21 -2.33 13.97
C ALA A 267 -0.49 -3.18 15.23
N GLY A 268 -0.11 -4.45 15.27
CA GLY A 268 -0.20 -5.28 16.48
C GLY A 268 -1.59 -5.83 16.84
N VAL A 269 -2.59 -5.78 15.95
CA VAL A 269 -3.94 -6.34 16.21
C VAL A 269 -4.20 -7.56 15.36
N VAL A 270 -4.72 -8.66 15.92
CA VAL A 270 -5.05 -9.85 15.09
C VAL A 270 -6.35 -9.64 14.30
N ALA A 271 -7.38 -9.08 14.92
CA ALA A 271 -8.70 -8.89 14.29
C ALA A 271 -9.27 -7.46 14.52
N PRO A 272 -8.81 -6.44 13.77
CA PRO A 272 -9.29 -5.06 13.90
C PRO A 272 -10.82 -4.90 13.84
N GLY A 273 -11.49 -5.65 12.96
CA GLY A 273 -12.95 -5.66 12.82
C GLY A 273 -13.68 -6.20 14.06
N TRP A 274 -13.09 -7.20 14.73
CA TRP A 274 -13.60 -7.69 16.01
C TRP A 274 -13.39 -6.66 17.14
N CYS A 275 -12.20 -6.05 17.22
CA CYS A 275 -11.92 -5.00 18.20
C CYS A 275 -12.87 -3.81 18.03
N LYS A 276 -13.14 -3.41 16.79
CA LYS A 276 -14.12 -2.38 16.44
C LYS A 276 -15.53 -2.75 16.89
N HIS A 277 -15.95 -4.00 16.66
CA HIS A 277 -17.24 -4.51 17.12
C HIS A 277 -17.36 -4.45 18.64
N LEU A 278 -16.36 -4.95 19.38
CA LEU A 278 -16.31 -4.90 20.84
C LEU A 278 -16.40 -3.45 21.35
N TRP A 279 -15.64 -2.54 20.75
CA TRP A 279 -15.70 -1.13 21.09
C TRP A 279 -17.10 -0.55 20.89
N ARG A 280 -17.70 -0.71 19.71
CA ARG A 280 -19.02 -0.14 19.39
C ARG A 280 -20.17 -0.76 20.18
N THR A 281 -19.99 -2.00 20.65
CA THR A 281 -21.00 -2.73 21.42
C THR A 281 -20.71 -2.79 22.92
N ARG A 282 -19.72 -2.04 23.41
CA ARG A 282 -19.38 -1.96 24.83
C ARG A 282 -20.59 -1.59 25.70
N GLY A 283 -20.73 -2.28 26.83
CA GLY A 283 -21.89 -2.14 27.73
C GLY A 283 -23.20 -2.76 27.23
N ARG A 284 -23.24 -3.32 26.02
CA ARG A 284 -24.44 -4.00 25.51
C ARG A 284 -24.47 -5.48 25.88
N ARG A 285 -25.67 -6.01 26.14
CA ARG A 285 -25.89 -7.44 26.45
C ARG A 285 -26.01 -8.33 25.19
N ASP A 286 -26.29 -7.74 24.04
CA ASP A 286 -26.55 -8.40 22.76
C ASP A 286 -25.35 -8.34 21.79
N ALA A 287 -24.15 -8.01 22.27
CA ALA A 287 -22.94 -7.88 21.45
C ALA A 287 -22.63 -9.15 20.63
N ALA A 288 -22.76 -10.34 21.23
CA ALA A 288 -22.57 -11.61 20.54
C ALA A 288 -23.59 -11.83 19.40
N THR A 289 -24.86 -11.53 19.66
CA THR A 289 -25.93 -11.61 18.66
C THR A 289 -25.69 -10.66 17.49
N LEU A 290 -25.25 -9.43 17.78
CA LEU A 290 -24.92 -8.44 16.74
C LEU A 290 -23.74 -8.91 15.88
N TRP A 291 -22.74 -9.58 16.45
CA TRP A 291 -21.63 -10.15 15.66
C TRP A 291 -22.10 -11.26 14.73
N LEU A 292 -22.92 -12.20 15.21
CA LEU A 292 -23.51 -13.25 14.37
C LEU A 292 -24.38 -12.66 13.26
N ALA A 293 -25.09 -11.57 13.52
CA ALA A 293 -25.83 -10.85 12.50
C ALA A 293 -24.91 -10.25 11.41
N THR A 294 -23.73 -9.73 11.79
CA THR A 294 -22.71 -9.27 10.84
C THR A 294 -22.19 -10.42 9.99
N ILE A 295 -21.85 -11.57 10.59
CA ILE A 295 -21.43 -12.77 9.85
C ILE A 295 -22.51 -13.19 8.84
N ALA A 296 -23.77 -13.23 9.27
CA ALA A 296 -24.89 -13.56 8.39
C ALA A 296 -25.06 -12.56 7.24
N ALA A 297 -24.81 -11.28 7.47
CA ALA A 297 -24.89 -10.25 6.44
C ALA A 297 -23.82 -10.45 5.35
N VAL A 298 -22.58 -10.71 5.75
CA VAL A 298 -21.48 -11.02 4.82
C VAL A 298 -21.78 -12.28 4.01
N LEU A 299 -22.25 -13.35 4.67
CA LEU A 299 -22.62 -14.59 3.98
C LEU A 299 -23.72 -14.38 2.94
N ARG A 300 -24.76 -13.61 3.28
CA ARG A 300 -25.84 -13.29 2.35
C ARG A 300 -25.35 -12.44 1.18
N ALA A 301 -24.44 -11.50 1.41
CA ALA A 301 -23.83 -10.70 0.33
C ALA A 301 -23.06 -11.58 -0.66
N LYS A 302 -22.46 -12.69 -0.18
CA LYS A 302 -21.80 -13.71 -1.01
C LYS A 302 -22.74 -14.78 -1.58
N GLY A 303 -24.05 -14.61 -1.42
CA GLY A 303 -25.07 -15.50 -2.00
C GLY A 303 -25.43 -16.73 -1.16
N HIS A 304 -24.94 -16.84 0.08
CA HIS A 304 -25.29 -17.94 0.96
C HIS A 304 -26.62 -17.69 1.70
N LEU A 305 -27.45 -18.73 1.80
CA LEU A 305 -28.71 -18.69 2.55
C LEU A 305 -28.46 -18.95 4.03
N VAL A 306 -28.66 -17.92 4.87
CA VAL A 306 -28.55 -18.04 6.34
C VAL A 306 -29.93 -17.86 6.97
N SER A 307 -30.46 -18.95 7.55
CA SER A 307 -31.75 -18.95 8.23
C SER A 307 -31.67 -18.34 9.64
N THR A 308 -32.77 -17.77 10.13
CA THR A 308 -32.85 -17.28 11.51
C THR A 308 -32.67 -18.42 12.54
N ALA A 309 -33.16 -19.63 12.22
CA ALA A 309 -32.99 -20.79 13.10
C ALA A 309 -31.51 -21.15 13.28
N SER A 310 -30.72 -21.12 12.19
CA SER A 310 -29.27 -21.35 12.23
C SER A 310 -28.55 -20.30 13.09
N LEU A 311 -28.98 -19.04 13.06
CA LEU A 311 -28.40 -17.99 13.90
C LEU A 311 -28.71 -18.17 15.39
N ILE A 312 -29.94 -18.60 15.72
CA ILE A 312 -30.32 -18.93 17.10
C ILE A 312 -29.47 -20.10 17.61
N GLU A 313 -29.27 -21.14 16.81
CA GLU A 313 -28.42 -22.27 17.18
C GLU A 313 -26.95 -21.87 17.29
N ALA A 314 -26.43 -21.00 16.42
CA ALA A 314 -25.08 -20.46 16.54
C ALA A 314 -24.91 -19.69 17.86
N GLU A 315 -25.86 -18.84 18.24
CA GLU A 315 -25.80 -18.12 19.51
C GLU A 315 -25.84 -19.06 20.71
N ARG A 316 -26.74 -20.05 20.69
CA ARG A 316 -26.86 -21.06 21.75
C ARG A 316 -25.58 -21.89 21.88
N LEU A 317 -24.98 -22.29 20.76
CA LEU A 317 -23.74 -23.05 20.73
C LEU A 317 -22.57 -22.22 21.24
N ALA A 318 -22.43 -20.96 20.83
CA ALA A 318 -21.38 -20.07 21.31
C ALA A 318 -21.43 -19.89 22.84
N ARG A 319 -22.63 -19.75 23.42
CA ARG A 319 -22.82 -19.70 24.89
C ARG A 319 -22.43 -21.02 25.57
N THR A 320 -22.72 -22.15 24.93
CA THR A 320 -22.36 -23.47 25.45
C THR A 320 -20.84 -23.69 25.40
N LEU A 321 -20.19 -23.29 24.30
CA LEU A 321 -18.73 -23.35 24.16
C LEU A 321 -18.03 -22.47 25.20
N ALA A 322 -18.54 -21.26 25.44
CA ALA A 322 -18.02 -20.39 26.48
C ALA A 322 -18.07 -21.05 27.85
N ALA A 323 -19.20 -21.68 28.20
CA ALA A 323 -19.34 -22.39 29.47
C ALA A 323 -18.40 -23.60 29.60
N ILE A 324 -18.21 -24.37 28.53
CA ILE A 324 -17.28 -25.52 28.49
C ILE A 324 -15.83 -25.06 28.66
N ARG A 325 -15.48 -23.90 28.08
CA ARG A 325 -14.14 -23.29 28.16
C ARG A 325 -13.95 -22.41 29.40
N GLU A 326 -14.89 -22.48 30.35
CA GLU A 326 -14.87 -21.70 31.60
C GLU A 326 -14.76 -20.17 31.39
N ARG A 327 -15.32 -19.68 30.27
CA ARG A 327 -15.35 -18.25 29.93
C ARG A 327 -16.60 -17.57 30.48
N PRO A 328 -16.52 -16.31 30.93
CA PRO A 328 -17.68 -15.57 31.44
C PRO A 328 -18.72 -15.24 30.35
N LYS A 329 -18.30 -15.16 29.09
CA LYS A 329 -19.15 -14.89 27.91
C LYS A 329 -18.48 -15.43 26.64
N PRO A 330 -19.24 -15.60 25.53
CA PRO A 330 -18.63 -15.96 24.24
C PRO A 330 -17.65 -14.89 23.77
N GLY A 331 -16.42 -15.29 23.50
CA GLY A 331 -15.41 -14.49 22.80
C GLY A 331 -15.45 -14.75 21.30
N PHE A 332 -14.42 -14.29 20.61
CA PHE A 332 -14.29 -14.46 19.16
C PHE A 332 -14.26 -15.94 18.76
N GLU A 333 -13.44 -16.74 19.43
CA GLU A 333 -13.26 -18.17 19.15
C GLU A 333 -14.57 -18.96 19.28
N GLU A 334 -15.34 -18.73 20.36
CA GLU A 334 -16.64 -19.40 20.55
C GLU A 334 -17.65 -19.01 19.47
N LEU A 335 -17.65 -17.74 19.05
CA LEU A 335 -18.54 -17.25 18.00
C LEU A 335 -18.13 -17.77 16.61
N ARG A 336 -16.83 -17.86 16.34
CA ARG A 336 -16.29 -18.43 15.11
C ARG A 336 -16.65 -19.91 15.00
N ASP A 337 -16.34 -20.70 16.03
CA ASP A 337 -16.57 -22.15 16.01
C ASP A 337 -18.07 -22.46 15.93
N ALA A 338 -18.91 -21.69 16.64
CA ALA A 338 -20.35 -21.82 16.54
C ALA A 338 -20.88 -21.42 15.16
N ALA A 339 -20.32 -20.37 14.54
CA ALA A 339 -20.65 -19.99 13.18
C ALA A 339 -20.25 -21.09 12.18
N ILE A 340 -19.04 -21.65 12.28
CA ILE A 340 -18.57 -22.75 11.42
C ILE A 340 -19.54 -23.93 11.52
N ALA A 341 -19.89 -24.36 12.74
CA ALA A 341 -20.79 -25.48 12.94
C ALA A 341 -22.22 -25.22 12.42
N ALA A 342 -22.80 -24.06 12.74
CA ALA A 342 -24.23 -23.81 12.50
C ALA A 342 -24.56 -23.06 11.20
N LEU A 343 -23.62 -22.27 10.66
CA LEU A 343 -23.80 -21.43 9.48
C LEU A 343 -23.03 -21.96 8.25
N PHE A 344 -21.92 -22.66 8.47
CA PHE A 344 -21.07 -23.23 7.41
C PHE A 344 -21.15 -24.76 7.34
N ASN A 345 -22.14 -25.39 7.97
CA ASN A 345 -22.31 -26.85 8.01
C ASN A 345 -21.07 -27.63 8.49
N GLY A 346 -20.22 -27.01 9.33
CA GLY A 346 -18.97 -27.59 9.82
C GLY A 346 -17.77 -27.42 8.89
N GLU A 347 -17.91 -26.74 7.76
CA GLU A 347 -16.83 -26.55 6.78
C GLU A 347 -15.97 -25.32 7.10
N ALA A 348 -14.88 -25.53 7.86
CA ALA A 348 -13.95 -24.45 8.23
C ALA A 348 -13.29 -23.76 7.02
N VAL A 349 -13.16 -24.44 5.87
CA VAL A 349 -12.61 -23.83 4.64
C VAL A 349 -13.49 -22.69 4.12
N LEU A 350 -14.81 -22.76 4.33
CA LEU A 350 -15.72 -21.69 3.91
C LEU A 350 -15.62 -20.45 4.81
N TRP A 351 -15.17 -20.58 6.06
CA TRP A 351 -14.87 -19.44 6.93
C TRP A 351 -13.78 -18.55 6.34
N ALA A 352 -12.74 -19.15 5.75
CA ALA A 352 -11.64 -18.41 5.13
C ALA A 352 -12.09 -17.47 4.00
N LEU A 353 -13.25 -17.73 3.38
CA LEU A 353 -13.82 -16.86 2.34
C LEU A 353 -14.40 -15.55 2.89
N VAL A 354 -14.77 -15.50 4.17
CA VAL A 354 -15.38 -14.33 4.81
C VAL A 354 -14.51 -13.70 5.90
N GLU A 355 -13.52 -14.45 6.39
CA GLU A 355 -12.66 -14.08 7.50
C GLU A 355 -11.95 -12.73 7.27
N ALA A 356 -11.34 -12.54 6.09
CA ALA A 356 -10.65 -11.29 5.77
C ALA A 356 -11.59 -10.08 5.84
N GLU A 357 -12.80 -10.20 5.29
CA GLU A 357 -13.79 -9.11 5.29
C GLU A 357 -14.30 -8.79 6.70
N LEU A 358 -14.49 -9.82 7.54
CA LEU A 358 -14.99 -9.69 8.91
C LEU A 358 -13.91 -9.19 9.89
N LEU A 359 -12.70 -9.74 9.83
CA LEU A 359 -11.65 -9.49 10.81
C LEU A 359 -10.78 -8.30 10.48
N LEU A 360 -10.53 -8.03 9.21
CA LEU A 360 -9.71 -6.88 8.81
C LEU A 360 -10.57 -5.62 8.65
N GLY A 361 -11.80 -5.81 8.16
CA GLY A 361 -12.67 -4.73 7.72
C GLY A 361 -12.24 -4.14 6.37
N ALA A 362 -13.10 -3.32 5.77
CA ALA A 362 -12.84 -2.66 4.48
C ALA A 362 -12.66 -1.13 4.62
N ASP A 363 -12.75 -0.63 5.85
CA ASP A 363 -12.84 0.80 6.11
C ASP A 363 -11.52 1.52 5.82
N VAL A 364 -11.65 2.72 5.26
CA VAL A 364 -10.57 3.70 5.13
C VAL A 364 -10.96 4.90 5.98
N GLY A 365 -10.04 5.39 6.82
CA GLY A 365 -10.35 6.54 7.67
C GLY A 365 -10.50 7.84 6.90
N GLU A 366 -11.03 8.84 7.58
CA GLU A 366 -11.21 10.19 7.06
C GLU A 366 -10.49 11.19 7.95
N ILE A 367 -9.88 12.20 7.33
CA ILE A 367 -9.18 13.28 8.02
C ILE A 367 -9.89 14.62 7.75
N PRO A 368 -9.81 15.61 8.68
CA PRO A 368 -10.38 16.93 8.46
C PRO A 368 -9.83 17.61 7.19
N PRO A 369 -10.66 18.34 6.41
CA PRO A 369 -10.24 18.99 5.17
C PRO A 369 -9.24 20.13 5.37
N ASP A 370 -9.15 20.68 6.59
CA ASP A 370 -8.20 21.71 7.02
C ASP A 370 -6.87 21.12 7.53
N THR A 371 -6.71 19.79 7.49
CA THR A 371 -5.44 19.12 7.84
C THR A 371 -4.36 19.58 6.85
N PRO A 372 -3.20 20.06 7.31
CA PRO A 372 -2.08 20.41 6.43
C PRO A 372 -1.59 19.16 5.68
N LEU A 373 -1.79 19.09 4.37
CA LEU A 373 -1.40 17.94 3.54
C LEU A 373 -0.32 18.32 2.53
N ALA A 374 0.44 17.31 2.09
CA ALA A 374 1.31 17.48 0.94
C ALA A 374 0.46 17.78 -0.32
N PRO A 375 0.91 18.66 -1.23
CA PRO A 375 0.11 19.12 -2.38
C PRO A 375 -0.50 18.00 -3.23
N LEU A 376 0.24 16.91 -3.46
CA LEU A 376 -0.24 15.77 -4.25
C LEU A 376 -1.32 14.94 -3.54
N ILE A 377 -1.30 14.87 -2.21
CA ILE A 377 -2.36 14.21 -1.43
C ILE A 377 -3.65 15.04 -1.53
N GLU A 378 -3.53 16.37 -1.39
CA GLU A 378 -4.66 17.29 -1.55
C GLU A 378 -5.26 17.21 -2.97
N ASP A 379 -4.40 17.17 -3.99
CA ASP A 379 -4.84 17.03 -5.38
C ASP A 379 -5.52 15.69 -5.63
N LEU A 380 -5.01 14.58 -5.08
CA LEU A 380 -5.68 13.29 -5.18
C LEU A 380 -7.07 13.34 -4.54
N GLN A 381 -7.24 13.92 -3.35
CA GLN A 381 -8.56 14.02 -2.70
C GLN A 381 -9.57 14.80 -3.55
N ARG A 382 -9.13 15.87 -4.23
CA ARG A 382 -9.99 16.61 -5.18
C ARG A 382 -10.38 15.73 -6.37
N ASN A 383 -9.41 15.01 -6.95
CA ASN A 383 -9.65 14.09 -8.07
C ASN A 383 -10.57 12.92 -7.69
N GLN A 384 -10.43 12.34 -6.49
CA GLN A 384 -11.29 11.27 -5.97
C GLN A 384 -12.75 11.74 -5.86
N LYS A 385 -12.98 12.93 -5.30
CA LYS A 385 -14.31 13.55 -5.20
C LYS A 385 -14.91 13.79 -6.59
N ALA A 386 -14.14 14.34 -7.53
CA ALA A 386 -14.57 14.58 -8.90
C ALA A 386 -14.91 13.27 -9.65
N ALA A 387 -14.07 12.24 -9.49
CA ALA A 387 -14.24 10.93 -10.11
C ALA A 387 -15.38 10.11 -9.49
N ARG A 388 -15.82 10.48 -8.28
CA ARG A 388 -16.69 9.69 -7.39
C ARG A 388 -16.12 8.30 -7.12
N LEU A 389 -14.79 8.22 -7.00
CA LEU A 389 -14.08 7.02 -6.62
C LEU A 389 -13.70 7.12 -5.15
N LYS A 390 -14.29 6.25 -4.33
CA LYS A 390 -13.96 6.15 -2.91
C LYS A 390 -12.79 5.18 -2.74
N PRO A 391 -11.79 5.50 -1.91
CA PRO A 391 -10.77 4.52 -1.53
C PRO A 391 -11.42 3.43 -0.68
N GLU A 392 -11.10 2.19 -0.99
CA GLU A 392 -11.57 0.98 -0.30
C GLU A 392 -10.38 0.06 -0.12
N ALA A 393 -10.21 -0.52 1.06
CA ALA A 393 -9.05 -1.34 1.36
C ALA A 393 -9.11 -2.74 0.71
N LEU A 394 -10.33 -3.23 0.46
CA LEU A 394 -10.55 -4.51 -0.21
C LEU A 394 -10.69 -4.31 -1.72
N GLU A 395 -10.31 -5.35 -2.47
CA GLU A 395 -10.40 -5.33 -3.92
C GLU A 395 -11.85 -5.14 -4.40
N ARG A 396 -12.04 -4.17 -5.30
CA ARG A 396 -13.31 -3.91 -5.97
C ARG A 396 -13.13 -3.82 -7.47
N GLU A 397 -13.93 -4.57 -8.22
CA GLU A 397 -13.98 -4.41 -9.66
C GLU A 397 -14.68 -3.11 -10.08
N LEU A 398 -14.10 -2.43 -11.06
CA LEU A 398 -14.63 -1.24 -11.69
C LEU A 398 -14.56 -1.41 -13.22
N SER A 399 -15.72 -1.38 -13.87
CA SER A 399 -15.79 -1.26 -15.33
C SER A 399 -15.98 0.21 -15.74
N VAL A 400 -15.11 0.71 -16.58
CA VAL A 400 -15.06 2.11 -17.02
C VAL A 400 -15.40 2.19 -18.51
N ASP A 401 -16.39 3.00 -18.91
CA ASP A 401 -16.71 3.25 -20.33
C ASP A 401 -15.99 4.51 -20.83
N LEU A 402 -15.02 4.33 -21.72
CA LEU A 402 -14.14 5.38 -22.23
C LEU A 402 -14.84 6.41 -23.12
N ARG A 403 -16.06 6.12 -23.60
CA ARG A 403 -16.84 7.08 -24.42
C ARG A 403 -17.54 8.13 -23.57
N SER A 404 -17.65 7.89 -22.27
CA SER A 404 -18.25 8.84 -21.33
C SER A 404 -17.17 9.75 -20.76
N GLU A 405 -17.44 11.05 -20.63
CA GLU A 405 -16.50 12.00 -20.02
C GLU A 405 -16.08 11.56 -18.60
N SER A 406 -17.05 11.06 -17.81
CA SER A 406 -16.76 10.53 -16.47
C SER A 406 -15.91 9.26 -16.49
N GLY A 407 -16.07 8.40 -17.50
CA GLY A 407 -15.29 7.18 -17.62
C GLY A 407 -13.86 7.49 -18.07
N LEU A 408 -13.71 8.34 -19.08
CA LEU A 408 -12.41 8.84 -19.52
C LEU A 408 -11.64 9.48 -18.36
N PHE A 409 -12.27 10.37 -17.59
CA PHE A 409 -11.65 10.99 -16.41
C PHE A 409 -11.15 9.96 -15.38
N ARG A 410 -11.93 8.91 -15.11
CA ARG A 410 -11.53 7.82 -14.19
C ARG A 410 -10.34 7.03 -14.72
N SER A 411 -10.38 6.65 -16.00
CA SER A 411 -9.28 5.94 -16.67
C SER A 411 -7.99 6.76 -16.62
N THR A 412 -8.07 8.03 -17.05
CA THR A 412 -6.96 8.99 -17.03
C THR A 412 -6.35 9.13 -15.63
N LEU A 413 -7.18 9.30 -14.58
CA LEU A 413 -6.69 9.40 -13.20
C LEU A 413 -5.93 8.13 -12.77
N LEU A 414 -6.48 6.94 -13.02
CA LEU A 414 -5.85 5.67 -12.64
C LEU A 414 -4.53 5.45 -13.38
N HIS A 415 -4.48 5.75 -14.67
CA HIS A 415 -3.23 5.68 -15.44
C HIS A 415 -2.16 6.67 -14.94
N ARG A 416 -2.55 7.91 -14.62
CA ARG A 416 -1.64 8.90 -14.02
C ARG A 416 -1.09 8.43 -12.67
N LEU A 417 -1.92 7.80 -11.84
CA LEU A 417 -1.47 7.24 -10.57
C LEU A 417 -0.51 6.06 -10.75
N ASN A 418 -0.77 5.17 -11.71
CA ASN A 418 0.13 4.06 -12.02
C ASN A 418 1.50 4.55 -12.51
N VAL A 419 1.55 5.63 -13.28
CA VAL A 419 2.81 6.33 -13.66
C VAL A 419 3.59 6.78 -12.43
N LEU A 420 2.89 7.29 -11.41
CA LEU A 420 3.47 7.70 -10.13
C LEU A 420 3.80 6.52 -9.20
N GLY A 421 3.62 5.27 -9.65
CA GLY A 421 3.81 4.08 -8.81
C GLY A 421 2.75 3.93 -7.72
N VAL A 422 1.62 4.64 -7.84
CA VAL A 422 0.45 4.54 -6.97
C VAL A 422 -0.53 3.57 -7.64
N GLN A 423 -0.41 2.28 -7.32
CA GLN A 423 -1.17 1.21 -7.97
C GLN A 423 -2.60 1.05 -7.43
N TRP A 424 -3.30 2.17 -7.21
CA TRP A 424 -4.67 2.15 -6.69
C TRP A 424 -5.64 1.40 -7.62
N GLY A 425 -5.34 1.37 -8.92
CA GLY A 425 -6.06 0.54 -9.88
C GLY A 425 -5.12 -0.32 -10.71
N ARG A 426 -5.38 -1.62 -10.74
CA ARG A 426 -4.73 -2.57 -11.65
C ARG A 426 -5.67 -2.93 -12.79
N LEU A 427 -5.18 -2.86 -14.02
CA LEU A 427 -5.94 -3.27 -15.20
C LEU A 427 -6.08 -4.80 -15.20
N ALA A 428 -7.31 -5.32 -15.19
CA ALA A 428 -7.60 -6.76 -15.15
C ALA A 428 -7.58 -7.42 -16.55
N ASP A 429 -7.74 -6.62 -17.60
CA ASP A 429 -7.71 -7.09 -18.99
C ASP A 429 -6.93 -6.09 -19.85
N ALA A 430 -5.71 -6.45 -20.25
CA ALA A 430 -4.91 -5.69 -21.20
C ALA A 430 -5.39 -5.95 -22.64
N GLY A 431 -6.64 -5.59 -22.91
CA GLY A 431 -7.22 -5.27 -24.22
C GLY A 431 -6.64 -5.92 -25.48
N ARG A 432 -6.52 -7.25 -25.55
CA ARG A 432 -6.15 -7.96 -26.81
C ARG A 432 -7.33 -8.21 -27.75
N SER A 433 -8.53 -7.70 -27.45
CA SER A 433 -9.70 -7.89 -28.31
C SER A 433 -10.18 -6.58 -28.93
N ARG A 434 -10.35 -6.61 -30.26
CA ARG A 434 -10.83 -5.51 -31.11
C ARG A 434 -12.11 -4.89 -30.52
N GLY A 435 -12.10 -3.60 -30.16
CA GLY A 435 -13.31 -2.79 -29.97
C GLY A 435 -13.86 -2.63 -28.54
N THR A 436 -13.06 -2.79 -27.48
CA THR A 436 -13.55 -2.56 -26.12
C THR A 436 -13.40 -1.09 -25.70
N PHE A 437 -14.44 -0.28 -25.91
CA PHE A 437 -14.64 1.03 -25.25
C PHE A 437 -14.76 0.93 -23.71
N ARG A 438 -14.33 -0.19 -23.12
CA ARG A 438 -14.40 -0.48 -21.71
C ARG A 438 -13.07 -0.99 -21.20
N GLU A 439 -12.67 -0.43 -20.07
CA GLU A 439 -11.60 -0.97 -19.25
C GLU A 439 -12.19 -1.65 -18.02
N LYS A 440 -11.54 -2.74 -17.60
CA LYS A 440 -11.84 -3.41 -16.33
C LYS A 440 -10.65 -3.21 -15.40
N TRP A 441 -10.94 -2.63 -14.25
CA TRP A 441 -9.96 -2.31 -13.22
C TRP A 441 -10.31 -3.08 -11.94
N THR A 442 -9.30 -3.54 -11.24
CA THR A 442 -9.40 -3.96 -9.84
C THR A 442 -8.80 -2.84 -8.99
N LEU A 443 -9.60 -2.26 -8.10
CA LEU A 443 -9.19 -1.17 -7.24
C LEU A 443 -8.94 -1.67 -5.81
N ALA A 444 -7.84 -1.27 -5.21
CA ALA A 444 -7.55 -1.49 -3.79
C ALA A 444 -6.67 -0.34 -3.28
N TRP A 445 -7.08 0.32 -2.20
CA TRP A 445 -6.35 1.44 -1.61
C TRP A 445 -5.38 0.96 -0.53
N GLU A 446 -4.14 1.41 -0.63
CA GLU A 446 -3.10 1.18 0.36
C GLU A 446 -2.57 2.50 0.92
N PRO A 447 -2.38 2.63 2.24
CA PRO A 447 -1.84 3.85 2.85
C PRO A 447 -0.46 4.27 2.32
N GLU A 448 0.37 3.32 1.91
CA GLU A 448 1.70 3.52 1.33
C GLU A 448 1.65 4.39 0.06
N TYR A 449 0.50 4.44 -0.62
CA TYR A 449 0.29 5.33 -1.75
C TYR A 449 0.39 6.81 -1.36
N ALA A 450 0.11 7.17 -0.10
CA ALA A 450 0.36 8.53 0.38
C ALA A 450 1.86 8.87 0.35
N VAL A 451 2.73 7.92 0.71
CA VAL A 451 4.20 8.10 0.67
C VAL A 451 4.67 8.21 -0.76
N ARG A 452 4.20 7.32 -1.65
CA ARG A 452 4.49 7.40 -3.08
C ARG A 452 4.10 8.76 -3.66
N LEU A 453 2.96 9.33 -3.26
CA LEU A 453 2.60 10.69 -3.68
C LEU A 453 3.59 11.73 -3.17
N VAL A 454 4.04 11.66 -1.93
CA VAL A 454 5.03 12.61 -1.38
C VAL A 454 6.38 12.49 -2.11
N GLU A 455 6.87 11.28 -2.39
CA GLU A 455 8.10 11.05 -3.15
C GLU A 455 8.06 11.71 -4.54
N ASN A 456 6.88 11.73 -5.17
CA ASN A 456 6.70 12.30 -6.50
C ASN A 456 6.49 13.82 -6.50
N LEU A 457 6.51 14.48 -5.34
CA LEU A 457 6.33 15.93 -5.25
C LEU A 457 7.44 16.71 -5.97
N ILE A 458 8.63 16.11 -6.10
CA ILE A 458 9.76 16.65 -6.89
C ILE A 458 9.38 16.92 -8.35
N TYR A 459 8.43 16.17 -8.92
CA TYR A 459 8.00 16.31 -10.31
C TYR A 459 6.86 17.32 -10.49
N GLY A 460 6.17 17.72 -9.42
CA GLY A 460 5.14 18.76 -9.47
C GLY A 460 4.09 18.67 -8.35
N PRO A 461 3.32 19.75 -8.14
CA PRO A 461 2.35 19.84 -7.03
C PRO A 461 0.97 19.22 -7.33
N THR A 462 0.73 18.74 -8.55
CA THR A 462 -0.54 18.13 -9.00
C THR A 462 -0.26 16.80 -9.68
N ILE A 463 -1.19 15.84 -9.61
CA ILE A 463 -1.05 14.49 -10.18
C ILE A 463 -0.65 14.56 -11.66
N GLU A 464 -1.26 15.46 -12.43
CA GLU A 464 -0.93 15.66 -13.84
C GLU A 464 0.51 16.12 -14.08
N LYS A 465 0.96 17.18 -13.39
CA LYS A 465 2.34 17.69 -13.50
C LYS A 465 3.36 16.68 -13.02
N ALA A 466 3.11 16.03 -11.88
CA ALA A 466 4.01 15.03 -11.34
C ALA A 466 4.16 13.84 -12.29
N ALA A 467 3.04 13.36 -12.86
CA ALA A 467 3.07 12.25 -13.81
C ALA A 467 3.77 12.62 -15.12
N ASN A 468 3.55 13.84 -15.64
CA ASN A 468 4.32 14.37 -16.76
C ASN A 468 5.83 14.38 -16.45
N GLY A 469 6.24 15.01 -15.35
CA GLY A 469 7.65 15.15 -14.98
C GLY A 469 8.34 13.80 -14.78
N ARG A 470 7.66 12.84 -14.13
CA ARG A 470 8.18 11.48 -13.95
C ARG A 470 8.33 10.73 -15.26
N LEU A 471 7.33 10.76 -16.15
CA LEU A 471 7.48 10.13 -17.47
C LEU A 471 8.58 10.79 -18.30
N ILE A 472 8.72 12.12 -18.27
CA ILE A 472 9.81 12.82 -18.97
C ILE A 472 11.17 12.35 -18.47
N GLN A 473 11.34 12.16 -17.16
CA GLN A 473 12.57 11.60 -16.61
C GLN A 473 12.81 10.17 -17.11
N MET A 474 11.78 9.31 -17.09
CA MET A 474 11.88 7.93 -17.59
C MET A 474 12.20 7.88 -19.09
N LEU A 475 11.61 8.77 -19.89
CA LEU A 475 11.89 8.92 -21.32
C LEU A 475 13.36 9.32 -21.56
N GLY A 476 13.90 10.22 -20.73
CA GLY A 476 15.32 10.61 -20.80
C GLY A 476 16.30 9.48 -20.46
N ALA A 477 15.88 8.51 -19.63
CA ALA A 477 16.67 7.34 -19.25
C ALA A 477 16.47 6.13 -20.19
N ALA A 478 15.47 6.15 -21.06
CA ALA A 478 15.15 5.03 -21.93
C ALA A 478 16.21 4.81 -23.01
N ALA A 479 16.71 3.57 -23.09
CA ALA A 479 17.79 3.20 -24.00
C ALA A 479 17.31 2.58 -25.32
N SER A 480 16.10 2.00 -25.36
CA SER A 480 15.57 1.29 -26.52
C SER A 480 14.32 1.96 -27.10
N LEU A 481 14.09 1.73 -28.40
CA LEU A 481 12.94 2.26 -29.12
C LEU A 481 11.61 1.66 -28.59
N ASP A 482 11.64 0.38 -28.17
CA ASP A 482 10.48 -0.32 -27.59
C ASP A 482 10.06 0.28 -26.24
N THR A 483 11.03 0.55 -25.35
CA THR A 483 10.75 1.22 -24.07
C THR A 483 10.24 2.65 -24.29
N LEU A 484 10.81 3.41 -25.23
CA LEU A 484 10.32 4.74 -25.58
C LEU A 484 8.87 4.68 -26.09
N ALA A 485 8.55 3.74 -26.97
CA ALA A 485 7.20 3.58 -27.50
C ALA A 485 6.20 3.24 -26.39
N ALA A 486 6.55 2.34 -25.47
CA ALA A 486 5.71 2.01 -24.32
C ALA A 486 5.47 3.21 -23.38
N LEU A 487 6.49 4.04 -23.15
CA LEU A 487 6.37 5.25 -22.33
C LEU A 487 5.51 6.33 -23.03
N VAL A 488 5.65 6.49 -24.34
CA VAL A 488 4.79 7.38 -25.14
C VAL A 488 3.34 6.90 -25.10
N GLN A 489 3.10 5.59 -25.25
CA GLN A 489 1.77 5.01 -25.10
C GLN A 489 1.18 5.33 -23.72
N SER A 490 1.96 5.11 -22.65
CA SER A 490 1.55 5.45 -21.28
C SER A 490 1.21 6.94 -21.12
N ALA A 491 2.01 7.84 -21.70
CA ALA A 491 1.73 9.27 -21.68
C ALA A 491 0.41 9.63 -22.38
N ILE A 492 0.13 9.01 -23.53
CA ILE A 492 -1.11 9.24 -24.29
C ILE A 492 -2.33 8.70 -23.53
N THR A 493 -2.26 7.46 -23.03
CA THR A 493 -3.36 6.85 -22.25
C THR A 493 -3.64 7.61 -20.96
N ALA A 494 -2.59 8.14 -20.31
CA ALA A 494 -2.70 8.98 -19.12
C ALA A 494 -3.03 10.46 -19.41
N ASP A 495 -3.27 10.83 -20.67
CA ASP A 495 -3.61 12.19 -21.10
C ASP A 495 -2.55 13.24 -20.68
N LEU A 496 -1.26 12.92 -20.86
CA LEU A 496 -0.09 13.71 -20.44
C LEU A 496 0.60 14.36 -21.65
N SER A 497 0.17 15.58 -22.03
CA SER A 497 0.64 16.28 -23.24
C SER A 497 2.15 16.53 -23.28
N GLU A 498 2.74 16.94 -22.15
CA GLU A 498 4.15 17.33 -22.11
C GLU A 498 5.05 16.10 -22.27
N ALA A 499 4.74 15.02 -21.55
CA ALA A 499 5.43 13.74 -21.68
C ALA A 499 5.23 13.11 -23.06
N ALA A 500 4.01 13.15 -23.63
CA ALA A 500 3.75 12.66 -24.97
C ALA A 500 4.59 13.41 -26.01
N SER A 501 4.61 14.75 -25.95
CA SER A 501 5.40 15.58 -26.86
C SER A 501 6.91 15.32 -26.74
N ALA A 502 7.43 15.24 -25.52
CA ALA A 502 8.85 14.94 -25.27
C ALA A 502 9.23 13.54 -25.76
N GLY A 503 8.37 12.56 -25.52
CA GLY A 503 8.58 11.18 -25.94
C GLY A 503 8.54 11.00 -27.45
N LEU A 504 7.67 11.73 -28.16
CA LEU A 504 7.67 11.76 -29.63
C LEU A 504 8.98 12.29 -30.20
N VAL A 505 9.49 13.40 -29.66
CA VAL A 505 10.79 13.95 -30.07
C VAL A 505 11.91 12.95 -29.79
N ALA A 506 11.90 12.29 -28.64
CA ALA A 506 12.89 11.27 -28.30
C ALA A 506 12.83 10.04 -29.24
N LEU A 507 11.62 9.62 -29.63
CA LEU A 507 11.39 8.52 -30.54
C LEU A 507 11.83 8.86 -31.97
N GLU A 508 11.50 10.05 -32.47
CA GLU A 508 11.99 10.56 -33.77
C GLU A 508 13.51 10.66 -33.80
N ALA A 509 14.11 11.22 -32.75
CA ALA A 509 15.56 11.34 -32.64
C ALA A 509 16.23 9.96 -32.62
N ARG A 510 15.69 8.99 -31.88
CA ARG A 510 16.26 7.65 -31.82
C ARG A 510 16.06 6.88 -33.13
N ALA A 511 14.88 6.94 -33.72
CA ALA A 511 14.58 6.36 -35.02
C ALA A 511 15.55 6.86 -36.09
N ALA A 512 15.84 8.16 -36.11
CA ALA A 512 16.79 8.74 -37.07
C ALA A 512 18.24 8.25 -36.92
N HIS A 513 18.61 7.68 -35.75
CA HIS A 513 19.95 7.15 -35.49
C HIS A 513 19.99 5.61 -35.44
N SER A 514 18.83 4.95 -35.48
CA SER A 514 18.78 3.49 -35.57
C SER A 514 19.08 3.09 -37.01
N SER A 515 20.09 2.26 -37.21
CA SER A 515 20.41 1.63 -38.50
C SER A 515 20.10 0.14 -38.50
N GLU A 516 19.62 -0.39 -37.38
CA GLU A 516 19.34 -1.81 -37.20
C GLU A 516 17.89 -2.13 -37.57
N CYS A 517 17.71 -2.92 -38.63
CA CYS A 517 16.40 -3.34 -39.13
C CYS A 517 15.53 -3.97 -38.03
N LEU A 518 16.12 -4.78 -37.14
CA LEU A 518 15.40 -5.44 -36.06
C LEU A 518 14.74 -4.44 -35.10
N GLU A 519 15.45 -3.37 -34.71
CA GLU A 519 14.92 -2.33 -33.83
C GLU A 519 13.80 -1.53 -34.52
N MET A 520 13.96 -1.21 -35.80
CA MET A 520 12.93 -0.53 -36.60
C MET A 520 11.64 -1.37 -36.63
N LEU A 521 11.73 -2.65 -37.00
CA LEU A 521 10.57 -3.54 -37.07
C LEU A 521 9.94 -3.80 -35.70
N ALA A 522 10.74 -3.92 -34.64
CA ALA A 522 10.23 -4.09 -33.28
C ALA A 522 9.42 -2.88 -32.79
N SER A 523 9.70 -1.68 -33.31
CA SER A 523 8.99 -0.45 -32.94
C SER A 523 7.67 -0.20 -33.70
N VAL A 524 7.45 -0.88 -34.83
CA VAL A 524 6.23 -0.72 -35.64
C VAL A 524 4.96 -1.12 -34.87
N PRO A 525 4.89 -2.29 -34.19
CA PRO A 525 3.69 -2.68 -33.43
C PRO A 525 3.26 -1.70 -32.33
N PRO A 526 4.12 -1.24 -31.40
CA PRO A 526 3.67 -0.31 -30.37
C PRO A 526 3.25 1.05 -30.96
N LEU A 527 3.91 1.55 -32.01
CA LEU A 527 3.49 2.79 -32.69
C LEU A 527 2.15 2.66 -33.40
N ALA A 528 1.93 1.54 -34.08
CA ALA A 528 0.66 1.21 -34.72
C ALA A 528 -0.49 1.13 -33.73
N ASP A 529 -0.26 0.51 -32.56
CA ASP A 529 -1.25 0.46 -31.50
C ASP A 529 -1.55 1.87 -30.96
N ILE A 530 -0.55 2.72 -30.77
CA ILE A 530 -0.77 4.12 -30.36
C ILE A 530 -1.64 4.87 -31.38
N ILE A 531 -1.36 4.75 -32.68
CA ILE A 531 -2.13 5.44 -33.73
C ILE A 531 -3.57 4.94 -33.77
N ARG A 532 -3.78 3.63 -33.64
CA ARG A 532 -5.10 3.00 -33.69
C ARG A 532 -5.96 3.29 -32.47
N TYR A 533 -5.35 3.41 -31.28
CA TYR A 533 -6.07 3.61 -30.02
C TYR A 533 -6.05 5.06 -29.52
N GLY A 534 -5.24 5.93 -30.14
CA GLY A 534 -5.05 7.34 -29.78
C GLY A 534 -6.08 8.29 -30.40
N GLU A 535 -7.37 7.97 -30.37
CA GLU A 535 -8.44 8.79 -30.97
C GLU A 535 -8.70 10.12 -30.23
N ALA A 536 -8.07 10.37 -29.08
CA ALA A 536 -8.32 11.55 -28.26
C ALA A 536 -7.58 12.84 -28.71
N ARG A 537 -6.52 12.76 -29.52
CA ARG A 537 -5.63 13.93 -29.79
C ARG A 537 -5.08 13.96 -31.23
N LYS A 538 -5.73 14.74 -32.11
CA LYS A 538 -5.49 14.74 -33.57
C LYS A 538 -4.09 15.18 -34.04
N THR A 539 -3.37 16.01 -33.30
CA THR A 539 -2.13 16.63 -33.79
C THR A 539 -0.92 15.71 -33.61
N GLU A 540 -0.88 15.00 -32.49
CA GLU A 540 0.15 14.04 -32.12
C GLU A 540 0.05 12.75 -32.94
N THR A 541 -1.17 12.27 -33.22
CA THR A 541 -1.43 11.10 -34.07
C THR A 541 -0.92 11.30 -35.50
N ASN A 542 -0.99 12.52 -36.04
CA ASN A 542 -0.46 12.82 -37.37
C ASN A 542 1.07 12.74 -37.44
N ARG A 543 1.78 13.20 -36.39
CA ARG A 543 3.25 13.08 -36.33
C ARG A 543 3.68 11.61 -36.19
N LEU A 544 2.99 10.86 -35.33
CA LEU A 544 3.20 9.42 -35.17
C LEU A 544 2.97 8.65 -36.46
N SER A 545 1.92 8.98 -37.21
CA SER A 545 1.62 8.34 -38.49
C SER A 545 2.75 8.55 -39.50
N GLY A 546 3.26 9.79 -39.62
CA GLY A 546 4.39 10.08 -40.49
C GLY A 546 5.69 9.37 -40.08
N LEU A 547 5.92 9.22 -38.78
CA LEU A 547 7.07 8.48 -38.25
C LEU A 547 6.93 6.96 -38.48
N LEU A 548 5.74 6.40 -38.28
CA LEU A 548 5.44 5.01 -38.54
C LEU A 548 5.66 4.68 -40.02
N ASP A 549 5.12 5.48 -40.93
CA ASP A 549 5.29 5.31 -42.37
C ASP A 549 6.76 5.30 -42.76
N ARG A 550 7.55 6.23 -42.19
CA ARG A 550 8.99 6.30 -42.41
C ARG A 550 9.71 5.04 -41.92
N LEU A 551 9.41 4.56 -40.71
CA LEU A 551 10.01 3.36 -40.13
C LEU A 551 9.66 2.09 -40.91
N ILE A 552 8.43 2.00 -41.42
CA ILE A 552 8.01 0.87 -42.29
C ILE A 552 8.85 0.87 -43.57
N VAL A 553 8.99 2.03 -44.22
CA VAL A 553 9.77 2.15 -45.47
C VAL A 553 11.25 1.87 -45.23
N GLU A 554 11.87 2.49 -44.22
CA GLU A 554 13.28 2.29 -43.89
C GLU A 554 13.55 0.83 -43.49
N GLY A 555 12.68 0.24 -42.66
CA GLY A 555 12.75 -1.16 -42.27
C GLY A 555 12.63 -2.10 -43.46
N ALA A 556 11.70 -1.83 -44.39
CA ALA A 556 11.52 -2.62 -45.61
C ALA A 556 12.76 -2.58 -46.53
N ILE A 557 13.40 -1.42 -46.64
CA ILE A 557 14.63 -1.24 -47.43
C ILE A 557 15.81 -1.99 -46.78
N ALA A 558 15.91 -1.94 -45.44
CA ALA A 558 16.98 -2.60 -44.70
C ALA A 558 16.81 -4.13 -44.62
N LEU A 559 15.58 -4.62 -44.70
CA LEU A 559 15.23 -6.01 -44.43
C LEU A 559 15.99 -7.02 -45.33
N PRO A 560 16.06 -6.89 -46.68
CA PRO A 560 16.82 -7.82 -47.53
C PRO A 560 18.33 -7.90 -47.23
N TYR A 561 18.89 -6.90 -46.54
CA TYR A 561 20.27 -6.91 -46.09
C TYR A 561 20.42 -7.54 -44.70
N ALA A 562 19.48 -7.28 -43.80
CA ALA A 562 19.48 -7.78 -42.43
C ALA A 562 19.25 -9.29 -42.33
N VAL A 563 18.62 -9.92 -43.33
CA VAL A 563 18.34 -11.36 -43.34
C VAL A 563 19.52 -12.26 -43.75
N ARG A 564 20.67 -11.67 -44.11
CA ARG A 564 21.81 -12.40 -44.69
C ARG A 564 22.66 -13.09 -43.63
N ASP A 565 23.00 -14.36 -43.90
CA ASP A 565 23.98 -15.15 -43.13
C ASP A 565 23.70 -15.20 -41.60
N LEU A 566 22.41 -15.16 -41.22
CA LEU A 566 21.99 -15.24 -39.83
C LEU A 566 22.07 -16.66 -39.27
N ASP A 567 22.43 -16.77 -37.98
CA ASP A 567 22.23 -18.01 -37.23
C ASP A 567 20.74 -18.28 -36.92
N GLU A 568 20.43 -19.47 -36.43
CA GLU A 568 19.06 -19.92 -36.15
C GLU A 568 18.34 -19.05 -35.10
N GLN A 569 19.07 -18.55 -34.08
CA GLN A 569 18.49 -17.75 -33.00
C GLN A 569 18.17 -16.33 -33.49
N ALA A 570 19.07 -15.71 -34.25
CA ALA A 570 18.89 -14.41 -34.87
C ALA A 570 17.77 -14.45 -35.92
N ALA A 571 17.73 -15.49 -36.75
CA ALA A 571 16.66 -15.70 -37.73
C ALA A 571 15.29 -15.81 -37.05
N THR A 572 15.18 -16.60 -35.97
CA THR A 572 13.92 -16.76 -35.21
C THR A 572 13.44 -15.43 -34.61
N THR A 573 14.37 -14.64 -34.06
CA THR A 573 14.06 -13.33 -33.48
C THR A 573 13.53 -12.36 -34.54
N LEU A 574 14.20 -12.30 -35.70
CA LEU A 574 13.80 -11.43 -36.81
C LEU A 574 12.46 -11.86 -37.44
N VAL A 575 12.18 -13.16 -37.57
CA VAL A 575 10.85 -13.67 -37.98
C VAL A 575 9.76 -13.14 -37.06
N GLY A 576 9.99 -13.19 -35.75
CA GLY A 576 9.04 -12.68 -34.76
C GLY A 576 8.76 -11.19 -34.93
N ALA A 577 9.80 -10.38 -35.19
CA ALA A 577 9.66 -8.95 -35.46
C ALA A 577 8.91 -8.69 -36.77
N VAL A 578 9.27 -9.37 -37.87
CA VAL A 578 8.61 -9.23 -39.19
C VAL A 578 7.12 -9.54 -39.11
N ARG A 579 6.73 -10.65 -38.45
CA ARG A 579 5.31 -11.02 -38.31
C ARG A 579 4.50 -10.01 -37.50
N LYS A 580 5.08 -9.52 -36.39
CA LYS A 580 4.43 -8.50 -35.56
C LYS A 580 4.29 -7.19 -36.31
N ALA A 581 5.34 -6.75 -37.00
CA ALA A 581 5.34 -5.54 -37.83
C ALA A 581 4.31 -5.65 -38.95
N ASP A 582 4.27 -6.77 -39.68
CA ASP A 582 3.29 -7.00 -40.75
C ASP A 582 1.85 -6.97 -40.23
N THR A 583 1.58 -7.64 -39.10
CA THR A 583 0.26 -7.61 -38.45
C THR A 583 -0.14 -6.18 -38.10
N ALA A 584 0.79 -5.40 -37.54
CA ALA A 584 0.58 -4.02 -37.17
C ALA A 584 0.33 -3.11 -38.38
N ILE A 585 1.10 -3.28 -39.47
CA ILE A 585 0.93 -2.55 -40.73
C ILE A 585 -0.46 -2.80 -41.31
N ARG A 586 -0.91 -4.07 -41.36
CA ARG A 586 -2.27 -4.40 -41.83
C ARG A 586 -3.36 -3.78 -40.97
N LEU A 587 -3.11 -3.58 -39.68
CA LEU A 587 -4.10 -3.00 -38.75
C LEU A 587 -4.21 -1.48 -38.87
N VAL A 588 -3.15 -0.79 -39.26
CA VAL A 588 -3.14 0.69 -39.41
C VAL A 588 -3.61 1.11 -40.81
N GLU A 589 -3.53 0.21 -41.79
CA GLU A 589 -3.90 0.48 -43.19
C GLU A 589 -3.20 1.75 -43.74
N PRO A 590 -1.84 1.82 -43.74
CA PRO A 590 -1.13 2.98 -44.23
C PRO A 590 -1.34 3.17 -45.74
N GLY A 591 -0.93 4.34 -46.25
CA GLY A 591 -1.08 4.66 -47.67
C GLY A 591 -0.45 3.62 -48.60
N GLU A 592 -1.01 3.46 -49.80
CA GLU A 592 -0.64 2.42 -50.77
C GLU A 592 0.88 2.35 -51.05
N GLY A 593 1.55 3.51 -51.16
CA GLY A 593 3.00 3.56 -51.37
C GLY A 593 3.84 2.99 -50.22
N VAL A 594 3.38 3.07 -48.97
CA VAL A 594 4.06 2.49 -47.80
C VAL A 594 3.84 0.97 -47.77
N LEU A 595 2.62 0.53 -48.07
CA LEU A 595 2.30 -0.90 -48.20
C LEU A 595 3.13 -1.57 -49.30
N ASP A 596 3.29 -0.91 -50.44
CA ASP A 596 4.09 -1.44 -51.54
C ASP A 596 5.58 -1.48 -51.20
N ALA A 597 6.10 -0.48 -50.48
CA ALA A 597 7.48 -0.53 -49.98
C ALA A 597 7.71 -1.74 -49.05
N TRP A 598 6.78 -1.99 -48.12
CA TRP A 598 6.83 -3.16 -47.22
C TRP A 598 6.82 -4.47 -48.01
N ARG A 599 5.90 -4.62 -48.96
CA ARG A 599 5.79 -5.82 -49.82
C ARG A 599 7.05 -6.03 -50.65
N ASN A 600 7.61 -4.97 -51.23
CA ASN A 600 8.87 -5.04 -51.98
C ASN A 600 10.05 -5.52 -51.12
N GLY A 601 10.09 -5.08 -49.85
CA GLY A 601 11.06 -5.59 -48.88
C GLY A 601 10.92 -7.09 -48.65
N LEU A 602 9.69 -7.60 -48.45
CA LEU A 602 9.42 -9.03 -48.32
C LEU A 602 9.80 -9.82 -49.58
N THR A 603 9.50 -9.29 -50.77
CA THR A 603 9.93 -9.91 -52.05
C THR A 603 11.45 -10.00 -52.13
N GLY A 604 12.17 -8.94 -51.73
CA GLY A 604 13.64 -8.94 -51.69
C GLY A 604 14.23 -9.98 -50.71
N VAL A 605 13.52 -10.33 -49.63
CA VAL A 605 13.89 -11.43 -48.72
C VAL A 605 13.64 -12.79 -49.36
N LEU A 606 12.55 -12.94 -50.11
CA LEU A 606 12.16 -14.18 -50.77
C LEU A 606 13.11 -14.54 -51.92
N GLU A 607 13.48 -13.54 -52.74
CA GLU A 607 14.35 -13.71 -53.91
C GLU A 607 15.85 -13.63 -53.57
N GLY A 608 16.18 -13.23 -52.34
CA GLY A 608 17.55 -12.97 -51.91
C GLY A 608 18.36 -14.26 -51.67
N PRO A 609 19.51 -14.46 -52.35
CA PRO A 609 20.28 -15.72 -52.25
C PRO A 609 20.96 -15.96 -50.90
N GLY A 610 21.02 -14.95 -50.03
CA GLY A 610 21.59 -15.05 -48.67
C GLY A 610 20.53 -15.20 -47.56
N SER A 611 19.25 -15.29 -47.91
CA SER A 611 18.15 -15.40 -46.95
C SER A 611 18.09 -16.79 -46.32
N THR A 612 17.95 -16.87 -45.00
CA THR A 612 17.70 -18.16 -44.33
C THR A 612 16.34 -18.73 -44.74
N ALA A 613 16.23 -20.05 -44.87
CA ALA A 613 14.98 -20.70 -45.29
C ALA A 613 13.77 -20.33 -44.41
N LEU A 614 14.01 -20.08 -43.12
CA LEU A 614 12.99 -19.66 -42.18
C LEU A 614 12.41 -18.27 -42.53
N LEU A 615 13.25 -17.30 -42.90
CA LEU A 615 12.80 -15.96 -43.27
C LEU A 615 12.20 -15.92 -44.68
N ALA A 616 12.78 -16.65 -45.64
CA ALA A 616 12.19 -16.80 -46.96
C ALA A 616 10.79 -17.42 -46.89
N GLY A 617 10.62 -18.49 -46.10
CA GLY A 617 9.31 -19.10 -45.85
C GLY A 617 8.32 -18.17 -45.16
N CYS A 618 8.79 -17.36 -44.19
CA CYS A 618 7.96 -16.33 -43.56
C CYS A 618 7.52 -15.26 -44.57
N ALA A 619 8.42 -14.74 -45.41
CA ALA A 619 8.11 -13.74 -46.41
C ALA A 619 7.12 -14.27 -47.47
N ALA A 620 7.33 -15.49 -47.97
CA ALA A 620 6.41 -16.15 -48.89
C ALA A 620 5.00 -16.28 -48.30
N HIS A 621 4.90 -16.69 -47.03
CA HIS A 621 3.61 -16.82 -46.35
C HIS A 621 2.88 -15.47 -46.24
N LEU A 622 3.57 -14.40 -45.82
CA LEU A 622 2.96 -13.07 -45.69
C LEU A 622 2.57 -12.47 -47.05
N LEU A 623 3.39 -12.66 -48.10
CA LEU A 623 3.07 -12.23 -49.46
C LEU A 623 1.86 -12.98 -50.05
N TYR A 624 1.76 -14.29 -49.78
CA TYR A 624 0.60 -15.09 -50.16
C TYR A 624 -0.68 -14.62 -49.47
N GLU A 625 -0.65 -14.38 -48.15
CA GLU A 625 -1.79 -13.83 -47.43
C GLU A 625 -2.20 -12.43 -47.93
N ALA A 626 -1.24 -11.63 -48.39
CA ALA A 626 -1.47 -10.33 -49.00
C ALA A 626 -1.92 -10.40 -50.48
N GLY A 627 -2.06 -11.61 -51.06
CA GLY A 627 -2.45 -11.82 -52.45
C GLY A 627 -1.40 -11.43 -53.49
N GLN A 628 -0.13 -11.25 -53.08
CA GLN A 628 0.99 -10.88 -53.94
C GLN A 628 1.73 -12.08 -54.53
N LEU A 629 1.50 -13.28 -53.99
CA LEU A 629 2.05 -14.54 -54.48
C LEU A 629 0.91 -15.47 -54.89
N SER A 630 0.99 -16.05 -56.09
CA SER A 630 -0.04 -17.00 -56.55
C SER A 630 0.08 -18.34 -55.80
N ALA A 631 -1.00 -19.13 -55.77
CA ALA A 631 -0.96 -20.46 -55.16
C ALA A 631 0.02 -21.42 -55.89
N GLU A 632 0.23 -21.22 -57.18
CA GLU A 632 1.15 -22.01 -58.00
C GLU A 632 2.62 -21.65 -57.69
N ASP A 633 2.93 -20.36 -57.58
CA ASP A 633 4.27 -19.87 -57.22
C ASP A 633 4.62 -20.24 -55.76
N ALA A 634 3.64 -20.14 -54.85
CA ALA A 634 3.81 -20.56 -53.46
C ALA A 634 4.06 -22.07 -53.33
N ALA A 635 3.39 -22.90 -54.14
CA ALA A 635 3.64 -24.33 -54.18
C ALA A 635 5.03 -24.66 -54.73
N GLY A 636 5.50 -23.94 -55.76
CA GLY A 636 6.83 -24.12 -56.33
C GLY A 636 7.99 -23.84 -55.37
N LEU A 637 7.75 -23.07 -54.30
CA LEU A 637 8.75 -22.80 -53.24
C LEU A 637 8.86 -23.92 -52.19
N LEU A 638 7.90 -24.84 -52.14
CA LEU A 638 7.90 -25.98 -51.21
C LEU A 638 8.66 -27.20 -51.76
N GLY A 639 9.03 -27.18 -53.05
CA GLY A 639 9.70 -28.28 -53.76
C GLY A 639 8.79 -29.01 -54.74
#